data_AF-A0A255SI76-F1
#
_entry.id   AF-A0A255SI76-F1
#
_cell.length_a   1.000
_cell.length_b   1.000
_cell.length_c   1.000
_cell.angle_alpha   90.00
_cell.angle_beta   90.00
_cell.angle_gamma   90.00
#
_symmetry.space_group_name_H-M   'P 1'
#
loop_
_entity.id
_entity.type
_entity.pdbx_description
1 polymer ?
#
loop_
_entity_poly.entity_id
_entity_poly.type
_entity_poly.pdbx_seq_one_letter_code
_entity_poly.pdbx_strand_id
1 'polypeptide(L)'
;MKKVKHSLLYLLAAGAMLLTGCSEDFIGDKTEQHDSNRIRLSGDIDQLAVTRVNDNGFCNGDVMGVYIVDYEGNKPGTLKVNGNRGDNVRHTFDEPNYKWNSAYDLFWKDKHTHIDVYGYYPFANPESIEDYQFEVQKDQSKATENGEMGGYEASDFLWGKVSDVAPTTSVIRLPMAHRMSNARVTLIQGSGFAEGEWANLEKIVLTANVARKASINLSTGEIKTAGAVENTMTIPSRTNDEWRTIVVPQTVSAGTTLFSITIGGVPYKFVKNEALTYVAGKMMNFGIKVDKQAGSGAYKLTLISESITPWENDLVSHDATAKEYIVINSTPGGLKNAITAANKDYTKIKNLKITGEINAKDFYFMRDSMDILQALNLKDVRIIGTNEHVNDGWSECVNKDDQIPHFAFSGNRGEGKSSLTYIVLPDRLKSIGTRAFFKCGYLSGSLNIPEGVVDIQQGAFTGCKSLTGSLSLPSTLIYIGNDDQGNHEDIDYSCGTFAGCGFVGELNIPEGVKEIRGYAFDNCKGFYGNLKLPNNLEKLGEHSFFLCKNLTGTLTIPQKIKIIPNECFTGCGFDGTLTLPNGVTSIGNSAFGDCHFKGELSLPKDLRIINNNVFSNNDFSGELKLPKNISVIGEKAFAYNWRLMGTLEFPEGIQSIGAGAFAHCRSLEGLIFPESLENIRWESSWTEDGGAFQGCYGINSIVCKGDLPACVQTGAFEGVAKDNFTLEVPESAISQYQAAPGWCDFKRIAAHHELVCRPSVACALSTEHKQKLVINAEGEWEVASKPDWCEVSPASGNKKTEVTLTIKGMAKNADSRDGKVVFRLKDKDYTHECSVSQYGYEYGEDEWITLQKATKGNNGGINIVLLGDGFSAKDIASGKYLKDIKQEVEYFFGIEPYKTYRDYFNVYTAIPLSTESGVGTVNTIRYNRFNTTFTGGVGLKADYDEVFDYALGAPTVNKGNLNQTLIIIVPNSTDYGGICQMWEDGSAIAFCPQSTYGYPLDTRGVIQHEAGGHGFGKLGDEYIYHNAFIDFCDCTCCEHVFEFKAAKSLGWYDNLELTGKMHSVGWSHLIFDDRYSDIVDIYEGGYMHNRGVFRSEPNSCMNNDIPYYSTISRESIVKRIKAYAGETYSFEDFVKNDKRDAGIVQSRAFGGNGDQRTSGTYQHAPIFHKGSPLKMAKVRKHR
;
A
#
# COMPACT_ATOMS: atom_id res chain seq x y z
N MET A 1 49.48 27.15 21.20
CA MET A 1 49.35 28.29 22.16
C MET A 1 47.89 28.71 22.23
N LYS A 2 47.29 28.95 23.42
CA LYS A 2 47.00 30.30 23.98
C LYS A 2 46.42 31.24 22.90
N LYS A 3 45.17 31.71 22.96
CA LYS A 3 44.10 31.76 24.00
C LYS A 3 42.74 31.81 23.25
N VAL A 4 41.51 31.54 23.70
CA VAL A 4 40.75 31.30 24.97
C VAL A 4 39.27 31.18 24.50
N LYS A 5 38.28 30.48 25.06
CA LYS A 5 38.06 29.47 26.14
C LYS A 5 36.89 28.60 25.65
N HIS A 6 36.89 27.27 25.81
CA HIS A 6 36.39 26.56 27.01
C HIS A 6 34.96 27.01 27.39
N SER A 7 33.88 26.26 27.10
CA SER A 7 33.59 24.84 27.41
C SER A 7 33.25 24.60 28.88
N LEU A 8 32.18 23.83 29.12
CA LEU A 8 31.76 23.20 30.39
C LEU A 8 31.32 24.18 31.53
N LEU A 9 30.35 23.83 32.38
CA LEU A 9 29.29 22.82 32.30
C LEU A 9 28.14 23.21 33.27
N TYR A 10 26.89 23.09 32.80
CA TYR A 10 25.68 22.75 33.59
C TYR A 10 25.00 23.71 34.58
N LEU A 11 23.66 23.57 34.55
CA LEU A 11 22.65 23.68 35.63
C LEU A 11 22.31 25.03 36.26
N LEU A 12 21.15 25.54 35.82
CA LEU A 12 20.03 26.09 36.62
C LEU A 12 20.24 27.39 37.44
N ALA A 13 19.26 28.28 37.54
CA ALA A 13 18.05 28.50 36.73
C ALA A 13 17.44 29.86 37.10
N ALA A 14 16.73 30.47 36.13
CA ALA A 14 15.91 31.68 36.27
C ALA A 14 16.63 32.97 36.73
N GLY A 15 16.28 34.14 36.19
CA GLY A 15 15.33 34.41 35.11
C GLY A 15 14.80 35.84 35.19
N ALA A 16 14.16 36.29 34.10
CA ALA A 16 13.54 37.62 33.96
C ALA A 16 14.53 38.82 34.00
N MET A 17 14.32 39.91 33.26
CA MET A 17 13.36 40.21 32.19
C MET A 17 13.87 41.45 31.41
N LEU A 18 13.47 41.60 30.14
CA LEU A 18 13.13 42.88 29.43
C LEU A 18 14.09 44.10 29.56
N LEU A 19 14.40 44.90 28.52
CA LEU A 19 14.31 44.84 27.05
C LEU A 19 15.06 46.10 26.53
N THR A 20 14.96 46.44 25.23
CA THR A 20 15.53 47.64 24.56
C THR A 20 17.06 47.70 24.42
N GLY A 21 17.64 48.24 23.33
CA GLY A 21 17.04 48.63 22.04
C GLY A 21 18.09 49.35 21.15
N CYS A 22 17.99 49.22 19.82
CA CYS A 22 18.88 49.83 18.79
C CYS A 22 20.33 49.26 18.79
N SER A 23 20.76 48.47 17.80
CA SER A 23 21.21 48.85 16.42
C SER A 23 22.58 49.57 16.42
N GLU A 24 23.56 49.24 15.58
CA GLU A 24 23.56 48.48 14.30
C GLU A 24 24.75 47.49 14.22
N ASP A 25 24.67 46.47 13.35
CA ASP A 25 25.79 46.05 12.48
C ASP A 25 25.29 45.05 11.39
N PHE A 26 25.90 45.10 10.20
CA PHE A 26 25.36 44.56 8.92
C PHE A 26 26.53 44.21 7.97
N ILE A 27 26.55 43.15 7.15
CA ILE A 27 25.71 41.95 6.93
C ILE A 27 26.67 40.76 6.64
N GLY A 28 26.33 39.52 6.23
CA GLY A 28 25.12 38.87 5.71
C GLY A 28 25.43 37.37 5.45
N ASP A 29 24.69 36.60 4.64
CA ASP A 29 23.46 36.93 3.90
C ASP A 29 22.22 36.24 4.50
N LYS A 30 21.02 36.72 4.15
CA LYS A 30 19.74 36.13 4.58
C LYS A 30 18.95 35.60 3.39
N THR A 31 18.49 34.34 3.46
CA THR A 31 17.27 33.91 2.74
C THR A 31 16.59 32.72 3.43
N GLU A 32 15.56 33.06 4.21
CA GLU A 32 14.33 32.29 4.47
C GLU A 32 14.37 30.74 4.53
N GLN A 33 14.32 30.21 5.75
CA GLN A 33 13.92 28.82 6.05
C GLN A 33 12.71 28.81 7.00
N HIS A 34 11.54 29.26 6.52
CA HIS A 34 10.35 29.49 7.35
C HIS A 34 9.15 28.56 7.09
N ASP A 35 9.13 27.78 6.01
CA ASP A 35 7.94 27.03 5.57
C ASP A 35 7.91 25.54 6.03
N SER A 36 9.02 25.00 6.56
CA SER A 36 9.17 23.54 6.81
C SER A 36 8.30 22.97 7.94
N ASN A 37 7.72 23.81 8.79
CA ASN A 37 6.99 23.39 9.99
C ASN A 37 5.51 23.84 9.98
N ARG A 38 5.01 24.36 8.85
CA ARG A 38 3.64 24.90 8.75
C ARG A 38 2.62 23.77 8.55
N ILE A 39 1.57 23.77 9.35
CA ILE A 39 0.43 22.85 9.21
C ILE A 39 -0.42 23.33 8.02
N ARG A 40 -0.78 22.41 7.12
CA ARG A 40 -1.55 22.68 5.89
C ARG A 40 -2.81 21.83 5.91
N LEU A 41 -3.97 22.43 5.64
CA LEU A 41 -5.27 21.77 5.75
C LEU A 41 -6.07 21.90 4.44
N SER A 42 -6.95 20.94 4.19
CA SER A 42 -8.08 21.07 3.26
C SER A 42 -9.34 20.46 3.88
N GLY A 43 -10.50 21.06 3.66
CA GLY A 43 -11.81 20.47 3.95
C GLY A 43 -12.54 20.06 2.66
N ASP A 44 -13.13 18.86 2.67
CA ASP A 44 -13.87 18.24 1.56
C ASP A 44 -15.18 17.64 2.11
N ILE A 45 -16.33 17.81 1.43
CA ILE A 45 -17.65 17.36 1.94
C ILE A 45 -17.98 15.91 1.55
N ASP A 46 -18.41 15.09 2.51
CA ASP A 46 -18.96 13.74 2.25
C ASP A 46 -20.42 13.78 1.79
N GLN A 47 -20.60 13.81 0.46
CA GLN A 47 -21.90 13.80 -0.22
C GLN A 47 -21.80 13.14 -1.61
N LEU A 48 -22.94 12.81 -2.21
CA LEU A 48 -23.02 12.38 -3.62
C LEU A 48 -23.00 13.61 -4.55
N ALA A 49 -22.05 13.70 -5.48
CA ALA A 49 -21.92 14.81 -6.42
C ALA A 49 -22.69 14.53 -7.73
N VAL A 50 -23.83 15.20 -7.90
CA VAL A 50 -24.79 15.05 -9.00
C VAL A 50 -24.71 16.21 -10.01
N THR A 51 -24.23 17.39 -9.60
CA THR A 51 -24.34 18.64 -10.42
C THR A 51 -23.11 19.56 -10.50
N ARG A 52 -21.95 19.20 -9.93
CA ARG A 52 -20.75 20.08 -9.88
C ARG A 52 -19.56 19.56 -10.67
N VAL A 53 -18.56 20.43 -10.87
CA VAL A 53 -17.33 20.19 -11.65
C VAL A 53 -16.18 19.64 -10.79
N ASN A 54 -16.33 19.67 -9.46
CA ASN A 54 -15.36 19.17 -8.48
C ASN A 54 -16.07 18.66 -7.20
N ASP A 55 -15.37 17.83 -6.43
CA ASP A 55 -15.96 17.05 -5.32
C ASP A 55 -15.91 17.73 -3.94
N ASN A 56 -15.17 18.84 -3.76
CA ASN A 56 -14.92 19.42 -2.43
C ASN A 56 -16.15 20.09 -1.81
N GLY A 57 -17.08 20.61 -2.61
CA GLY A 57 -18.35 21.21 -2.18
C GLY A 57 -18.31 22.69 -1.72
N PHE A 58 -17.14 23.19 -1.31
CA PHE A 58 -16.92 24.57 -0.84
C PHE A 58 -16.52 25.55 -1.96
N CYS A 59 -16.81 26.84 -1.78
CA CYS A 59 -16.70 27.91 -2.77
C CYS A 59 -16.01 29.18 -2.20
N ASN A 60 -15.63 30.12 -3.08
CA ASN A 60 -14.77 31.24 -2.70
C ASN A 60 -15.35 32.13 -1.57
N GLY A 61 -14.72 32.12 -0.41
CA GLY A 61 -15.13 32.90 0.76
C GLY A 61 -15.82 32.09 1.84
N ASP A 62 -16.13 30.81 1.60
CA ASP A 62 -16.59 29.87 2.64
C ASP A 62 -15.63 29.86 3.83
N VAL A 63 -16.17 29.71 5.04
CA VAL A 63 -15.38 29.84 6.26
C VAL A 63 -15.67 28.68 7.21
N MET A 64 -14.65 27.89 7.52
CA MET A 64 -14.68 26.87 8.57
C MET A 64 -13.89 27.34 9.80
N GLY A 65 -14.35 26.95 10.99
CA GLY A 65 -13.59 27.11 12.23
C GLY A 65 -12.79 25.84 12.49
N VAL A 66 -11.47 25.97 12.63
CA VAL A 66 -10.56 24.84 12.88
C VAL A 66 -9.98 24.92 14.28
N TYR A 67 -10.00 23.82 15.02
CA TYR A 67 -9.18 23.67 16.21
C TYR A 67 -8.05 22.70 15.94
N ILE A 68 -6.85 23.04 16.41
CA ILE A 68 -5.72 22.10 16.47
C ILE A 68 -5.37 21.89 17.92
N VAL A 69 -5.23 20.64 18.33
CA VAL A 69 -4.98 20.25 19.73
C VAL A 69 -3.73 19.38 19.79
N ASP A 70 -2.68 19.88 20.47
CA ASP A 70 -1.45 19.13 20.72
C ASP A 70 -1.72 17.84 21.50
N TYR A 71 -0.94 16.79 21.22
CA TYR A 71 -0.81 15.63 22.09
C TYR A 71 0.08 15.92 23.32
N GLU A 72 -0.29 15.33 24.47
CA GLU A 72 0.51 15.30 25.70
C GLU A 72 1.25 13.95 25.79
N GLY A 73 2.33 13.82 25.01
CA GLY A 73 3.01 12.54 24.78
C GLY A 73 2.17 11.65 23.86
N ASN A 74 1.87 10.43 24.28
CA ASN A 74 1.02 9.49 23.53
C ASN A 74 -0.47 9.63 23.89
N LYS A 75 -0.92 10.80 24.38
CA LYS A 75 -2.32 11.06 24.72
C LYS A 75 -2.84 12.25 23.91
N PRO A 76 -4.02 12.16 23.26
CA PRO A 76 -4.65 13.33 22.66
C PRO A 76 -4.95 14.37 23.74
N GLY A 77 -4.64 15.64 23.45
CA GLY A 77 -5.06 16.75 24.30
C GLY A 77 -6.58 16.92 24.26
N THR A 78 -7.14 17.51 25.33
CA THR A 78 -8.56 17.86 25.36
C THR A 78 -8.81 19.14 24.58
N LEU A 79 -9.74 19.08 23.61
CA LEU A 79 -10.24 20.27 22.90
C LEU A 79 -10.88 21.26 23.89
N LYS A 80 -10.42 22.51 23.85
CA LYS A 80 -10.89 23.61 24.69
C LYS A 80 -11.41 24.75 23.81
N VAL A 81 -12.17 25.69 24.39
CA VAL A 81 -12.59 26.91 23.68
C VAL A 81 -11.36 27.78 23.34
N ASN A 82 -10.39 27.86 24.26
CA ASN A 82 -9.11 28.54 24.10
C ASN A 82 -7.98 27.74 24.78
N GLY A 83 -6.73 27.96 24.38
CA GLY A 83 -5.53 27.32 24.95
C GLY A 83 -5.15 26.00 24.28
N ASN A 84 -5.51 25.82 23.00
CA ASN A 84 -5.04 24.72 22.16
C ASN A 84 -3.83 25.18 21.29
N ARG A 85 -3.45 24.37 20.29
CA ARG A 85 -2.43 24.73 19.26
C ARG A 85 -2.98 25.74 18.25
N GLY A 86 -4.26 25.61 17.93
CA GLY A 86 -5.03 26.58 17.17
C GLY A 86 -6.42 26.72 17.81
N ASP A 87 -6.77 27.94 18.21
CA ASP A 87 -8.04 28.28 18.86
C ASP A 87 -9.00 28.86 17.83
N ASN A 88 -10.07 28.12 17.50
CA ASN A 88 -11.13 28.48 16.56
C ASN A 88 -10.60 29.22 15.30
N VAL A 89 -9.58 28.63 14.68
CA VAL A 89 -8.82 29.29 13.62
C VAL A 89 -9.66 29.37 12.37
N ARG A 90 -10.09 30.58 12.06
CA ARG A 90 -10.83 30.92 10.84
C ARG A 90 -10.02 30.49 9.62
N HIS A 91 -10.47 29.46 8.93
CA HIS A 91 -9.96 29.07 7.61
C HIS A 91 -10.97 29.52 6.57
N THR A 92 -10.52 30.29 5.58
CA THR A 92 -11.36 30.79 4.48
C THR A 92 -10.98 30.07 3.19
N PHE A 93 -11.94 29.53 2.44
CA PHE A 93 -11.66 28.84 1.18
C PHE A 93 -11.39 29.86 0.07
N ASP A 94 -10.26 29.69 -0.59
CA ASP A 94 -9.79 30.44 -1.74
C ASP A 94 -9.91 29.50 -2.94
N GLU A 95 -11.09 29.51 -3.56
CA GLU A 95 -11.39 28.70 -4.75
C GLU A 95 -10.43 29.00 -5.91
N PRO A 96 -10.07 30.27 -6.24
CA PRO A 96 -9.08 30.58 -7.27
C PRO A 96 -7.79 29.78 -7.11
N ASN A 97 -7.20 29.78 -5.93
CA ASN A 97 -5.97 29.03 -5.62
C ASN A 97 -6.24 27.59 -5.12
N TYR A 98 -7.50 27.16 -5.09
CA TYR A 98 -8.00 25.85 -4.63
C TYR A 98 -7.41 25.42 -3.26
N LYS A 99 -7.50 26.33 -2.28
CA LYS A 99 -6.79 26.19 -1.00
C LYS A 99 -7.60 26.77 0.15
N TRP A 100 -7.50 26.15 1.33
CA TRP A 100 -7.95 26.76 2.57
C TRP A 100 -6.85 27.67 3.16
N ASN A 101 -7.15 28.96 3.29
CA ASN A 101 -6.26 29.96 3.89
C ASN A 101 -6.63 30.18 5.36
N SER A 102 -5.74 29.78 6.26
CA SER A 102 -5.82 30.11 7.69
C SER A 102 -5.66 31.62 7.92
N ALA A 103 -6.40 32.19 8.87
CA ALA A 103 -6.24 33.59 9.29
C ALA A 103 -4.89 33.89 9.98
N TYR A 104 -4.21 32.87 10.49
CA TYR A 104 -2.82 32.96 10.96
C TYR A 104 -2.09 31.63 10.77
N ASP A 105 -0.77 31.66 10.62
CA ASP A 105 -0.01 30.45 10.35
C ASP A 105 0.10 29.54 11.58
N LEU A 106 -0.41 28.33 11.40
CA LEU A 106 -0.33 27.24 12.36
C LEU A 106 0.95 26.45 12.11
N PHE A 107 1.72 26.20 13.16
CA PHE A 107 3.00 25.50 13.07
C PHE A 107 3.04 24.31 14.03
N TRP A 108 3.60 23.19 13.56
CA TRP A 108 3.97 22.05 14.39
C TRP A 108 4.83 22.50 15.57
N LYS A 109 4.57 21.94 16.74
CA LYS A 109 5.31 22.23 17.99
C LYS A 109 6.80 21.92 17.86
N ASP A 110 7.07 20.78 17.23
CA ASP A 110 8.33 20.11 17.02
C ASP A 110 8.09 18.97 15.99
N LYS A 111 9.06 18.07 15.78
CA LYS A 111 8.95 16.97 14.80
C LYS A 111 8.36 15.66 15.38
N HIS A 112 7.80 15.69 16.58
CA HIS A 112 7.35 14.50 17.31
C HIS A 112 5.95 14.62 17.94
N THR A 113 5.47 15.84 18.22
CA THR A 113 4.15 16.06 18.82
C THR A 113 3.05 15.96 17.77
N HIS A 114 2.24 14.91 17.88
CA HIS A 114 1.03 14.71 17.09
C HIS A 114 -0.06 15.74 17.43
N ILE A 115 -1.04 15.89 16.52
CA ILE A 115 -2.19 16.77 16.71
C ILE A 115 -3.52 16.06 16.39
N ASP A 116 -4.57 16.42 17.11
CA ASP A 116 -5.93 16.33 16.57
C ASP A 116 -6.25 17.63 15.80
N VAL A 117 -6.92 17.50 14.65
CA VAL A 117 -7.51 18.61 13.90
C VAL A 117 -9.02 18.43 13.85
N TYR A 118 -9.76 19.35 14.45
CA TYR A 118 -11.22 19.42 14.40
C TYR A 118 -11.59 20.57 13.46
N GLY A 119 -12.68 20.44 12.71
CA GLY A 119 -13.24 21.58 12.00
C GLY A 119 -14.75 21.52 11.83
N TYR A 120 -15.37 22.69 11.76
CA TYR A 120 -16.82 22.84 11.60
C TYR A 120 -17.14 24.02 10.68
N TYR A 121 -18.31 23.96 10.05
CA TYR A 121 -18.85 25.00 9.17
C TYR A 121 -20.36 25.16 9.45
N PRO A 122 -20.91 26.39 9.37
CA PRO A 122 -20.23 27.65 9.12
C PRO A 122 -19.43 28.18 10.33
N PHE A 123 -18.41 28.99 10.07
CA PHE A 123 -17.57 29.62 11.11
C PHE A 123 -18.38 30.50 12.07
N ALA A 124 -18.19 30.29 13.37
CA ALA A 124 -18.83 31.05 14.43
C ALA A 124 -17.82 31.38 15.56
N ASN A 125 -18.32 31.87 16.70
CA ASN A 125 -17.55 32.02 17.94
C ASN A 125 -18.23 31.20 19.05
N PRO A 126 -17.96 29.89 19.16
CA PRO A 126 -18.61 29.03 20.15
C PRO A 126 -18.12 29.34 21.57
N GLU A 127 -19.04 29.62 22.50
CA GLU A 127 -18.72 29.85 23.92
C GLU A 127 -18.42 28.54 24.69
N SER A 128 -18.79 27.39 24.11
CA SER A 128 -18.61 26.05 24.66
C SER A 128 -18.24 25.07 23.55
N ILE A 129 -17.33 24.13 23.84
CA ILE A 129 -17.02 23.00 22.95
C ILE A 129 -18.12 21.94 23.04
N GLU A 130 -18.58 21.60 24.24
CA GLU A 130 -19.48 20.48 24.48
C GLU A 130 -20.97 20.83 24.30
N ASP A 131 -21.28 22.12 24.15
CA ASP A 131 -22.65 22.68 24.09
C ASP A 131 -22.72 23.96 23.22
N TYR A 132 -22.13 23.91 22.02
CA TYR A 132 -22.23 25.00 21.05
C TYR A 132 -23.68 25.15 20.58
N GLN A 133 -24.27 26.35 20.77
CA GLN A 133 -25.62 26.65 20.34
C GLN A 133 -25.66 27.05 18.86
N PHE A 134 -26.46 26.33 18.07
CA PHE A 134 -26.70 26.62 16.66
C PHE A 134 -28.21 26.74 16.39
N GLU A 135 -28.62 27.65 15.51
CA GLU A 135 -30.02 27.84 15.14
C GLU A 135 -30.20 27.75 13.61
N VAL A 136 -30.86 26.68 13.18
CA VAL A 136 -31.34 26.47 11.81
C VAL A 136 -32.27 27.63 11.43
N GLN A 137 -32.09 28.24 10.27
CA GLN A 137 -32.88 29.40 9.87
C GLN A 137 -34.36 29.06 9.65
N LYS A 138 -35.23 30.02 9.97
CA LYS A 138 -36.66 29.95 9.66
C LYS A 138 -36.94 30.11 8.17
N ASP A 139 -36.18 30.98 7.49
CA ASP A 139 -36.31 31.19 6.06
C ASP A 139 -35.05 30.70 5.36
N GLN A 140 -35.14 29.52 4.76
CA GLN A 140 -34.08 28.90 3.98
C GLN A 140 -34.24 29.20 2.48
N SER A 141 -35.25 30.00 2.09
CA SER A 141 -35.40 30.51 0.72
C SER A 141 -34.69 31.85 0.49
N LYS A 142 -34.26 32.55 1.57
CA LYS A 142 -33.43 33.76 1.47
C LYS A 142 -32.13 33.47 0.72
N ALA A 143 -31.94 34.12 -0.42
CA ALA A 143 -30.68 34.09 -1.15
C ALA A 143 -29.56 34.84 -0.41
N THR A 144 -28.31 34.58 -0.80
CA THR A 144 -27.12 35.27 -0.36
C THR A 144 -27.15 36.73 -0.83
N GLU A 145 -26.86 37.69 0.07
CA GLU A 145 -26.84 39.12 -0.27
C GLU A 145 -25.72 39.84 0.49
N ASN A 146 -25.01 40.76 -0.18
CA ASN A 146 -23.97 41.62 0.43
C ASN A 146 -22.82 40.88 1.17
N GLY A 147 -22.64 39.58 0.93
CA GLY A 147 -21.70 38.73 1.66
C GLY A 147 -22.27 38.10 2.94
N GLU A 148 -23.57 38.25 3.21
CA GLU A 148 -24.29 37.41 4.16
C GLU A 148 -24.72 36.10 3.49
N MET A 149 -24.31 34.99 4.11
CA MET A 149 -24.69 33.61 3.81
C MET A 149 -26.20 33.43 3.56
N GLY A 150 -26.56 32.64 2.53
CA GLY A 150 -27.95 32.30 2.22
C GLY A 150 -28.64 31.52 3.35
N GLY A 151 -29.96 31.58 3.46
CA GLY A 151 -30.70 31.05 4.61
C GLY A 151 -30.60 29.52 4.77
N TYR A 152 -30.53 28.78 3.67
CA TYR A 152 -30.33 27.33 3.67
C TYR A 152 -28.92 26.95 4.11
N GLU A 153 -27.94 27.68 3.62
CA GLU A 153 -26.51 27.53 3.88
C GLU A 153 -26.19 27.84 5.34
N ALA A 154 -26.72 28.95 5.87
CA ALA A 154 -26.68 29.32 7.29
C ALA A 154 -27.51 28.40 8.21
N SER A 155 -28.11 27.34 7.66
CA SER A 155 -28.80 26.29 8.41
C SER A 155 -28.06 24.95 8.40
N ASP A 156 -27.21 24.69 7.41
CA ASP A 156 -26.45 23.45 7.37
C ASP A 156 -25.27 23.51 8.34
N PHE A 157 -24.97 22.37 8.96
CA PHE A 157 -23.85 22.26 9.89
C PHE A 157 -23.02 21.05 9.54
N LEU A 158 -21.82 21.34 9.05
CA LEU A 158 -20.81 20.35 8.69
C LEU A 158 -19.81 20.23 9.83
N TRP A 159 -19.38 19.01 10.13
CA TRP A 159 -18.32 18.74 11.09
C TRP A 159 -17.38 17.66 10.57
N GLY A 160 -16.09 17.84 10.81
CA GLY A 160 -15.06 16.88 10.50
C GLY A 160 -14.02 16.79 11.61
N LYS A 161 -13.33 15.64 11.68
CA LYS A 161 -12.15 15.47 12.53
C LYS A 161 -11.11 14.58 11.86
N VAL A 162 -9.85 14.98 11.98
CA VAL A 162 -8.66 14.16 11.73
C VAL A 162 -7.97 13.96 13.09
N SER A 163 -7.75 12.71 13.51
CA SER A 163 -7.12 12.42 14.81
C SER A 163 -5.68 11.92 14.64
N ASP A 164 -4.87 12.04 15.69
CA ASP A 164 -3.52 11.46 15.81
C ASP A 164 -2.55 11.77 14.66
N VAL A 165 -2.60 13.00 14.11
CA VAL A 165 -1.81 13.34 12.92
C VAL A 165 -0.35 13.62 13.30
N ALA A 166 0.56 12.82 12.74
CA ALA A 166 2.01 13.01 12.89
C ALA A 166 2.51 14.26 12.16
N PRO A 167 3.58 14.93 12.65
CA PRO A 167 4.17 16.10 12.00
C PRO A 167 4.56 15.88 10.52
N THR A 168 3.82 16.54 9.62
CA THR A 168 3.96 16.40 8.17
C THR A 168 3.96 17.73 7.43
N THR A 169 4.61 17.79 6.27
CA THR A 169 4.57 18.91 5.31
C THR A 169 3.41 18.81 4.31
N SER A 170 2.71 17.66 4.29
CA SER A 170 1.59 17.39 3.39
C SER A 170 0.29 18.07 3.86
N VAL A 171 -0.69 18.16 2.97
CA VAL A 171 -2.01 18.74 3.27
C VAL A 171 -2.87 17.71 4.00
N ILE A 172 -3.26 18.01 5.24
CA ILE A 172 -4.17 17.20 6.03
C ILE A 172 -5.60 17.40 5.48
N ARG A 173 -6.22 16.34 4.96
CA ARG A 173 -7.63 16.38 4.50
C ARG A 173 -8.59 16.10 5.66
N LEU A 174 -9.53 17.00 5.84
CA LEU A 174 -10.59 17.01 6.85
C LEU A 174 -11.91 16.59 6.17
N PRO A 175 -12.39 15.34 6.38
CA PRO A 175 -13.68 14.92 5.84
C PRO A 175 -14.81 15.62 6.62
N MET A 176 -15.56 16.47 5.93
CA MET A 176 -16.65 17.27 6.50
C MET A 176 -17.99 16.60 6.21
N ALA A 177 -18.67 16.12 7.26
CA ALA A 177 -19.96 15.45 7.12
C ALA A 177 -21.10 16.33 7.64
N HIS A 178 -22.23 16.34 6.93
CA HIS A 178 -23.48 16.94 7.41
C HIS A 178 -23.89 16.28 8.73
N ARG A 179 -24.15 17.07 9.77
CA ARG A 179 -24.66 16.59 11.06
C ARG A 179 -26.13 16.93 11.30
N MET A 180 -26.67 17.90 10.57
CA MET A 180 -28.11 18.16 10.48
C MET A 180 -28.82 17.05 9.68
N SER A 181 -30.11 17.24 9.43
CA SER A 181 -31.00 16.29 8.75
C SER A 181 -31.72 17.01 7.60
N ASN A 182 -31.91 16.37 6.44
CA ASN A 182 -32.51 17.02 5.26
C ASN A 182 -33.91 16.49 4.94
N ALA A 183 -34.93 17.34 4.96
CA ALA A 183 -36.27 17.01 4.46
C ALA A 183 -36.42 17.47 3.01
N ARG A 184 -36.39 16.53 2.06
CA ARG A 184 -36.54 16.77 0.62
C ARG A 184 -37.94 16.39 0.16
N VAL A 185 -38.72 17.37 -0.30
CA VAL A 185 -40.08 17.18 -0.82
C VAL A 185 -40.09 17.50 -2.31
N THR A 186 -40.44 16.52 -3.13
CA THR A 186 -40.58 16.68 -4.59
C THR A 186 -42.06 16.59 -4.96
N LEU A 187 -42.61 17.62 -5.59
CA LEU A 187 -43.99 17.61 -6.06
C LEU A 187 -44.05 17.06 -7.49
N ILE A 188 -44.77 15.96 -7.68
CA ILE A 188 -44.81 15.23 -8.94
C ILE A 188 -46.17 15.47 -9.62
N GLN A 189 -46.13 15.91 -10.88
CA GLN A 189 -47.34 16.17 -11.67
C GLN A 189 -48.16 14.88 -11.83
N GLY A 190 -49.39 14.88 -11.31
CA GLY A 190 -50.38 13.84 -11.51
C GLY A 190 -51.31 14.11 -12.70
N SER A 191 -52.49 13.51 -12.68
CA SER A 191 -53.49 13.69 -13.73
C SER A 191 -54.30 14.98 -13.56
N GLY A 192 -54.94 15.44 -14.65
CA GLY A 192 -55.92 16.53 -14.62
C GLY A 192 -55.42 17.94 -14.98
N PHE A 193 -54.12 18.11 -15.26
CA PHE A 193 -53.54 19.38 -15.71
C PHE A 193 -53.54 19.49 -17.25
N ALA A 194 -53.67 20.72 -17.75
CA ALA A 194 -53.41 21.03 -19.16
C ALA A 194 -51.91 21.17 -19.47
N GLU A 195 -51.56 21.14 -20.75
CA GLU A 195 -50.18 21.39 -21.21
C GLU A 195 -49.69 22.77 -20.76
N GLY A 196 -48.47 22.83 -20.22
CA GLY A 196 -47.89 24.05 -19.64
C GLY A 196 -48.51 24.53 -18.32
N GLU A 197 -49.67 24.00 -17.90
CA GLU A 197 -50.36 24.45 -16.67
C GLU A 197 -49.50 24.20 -15.43
N TRP A 198 -48.94 22.99 -15.28
CA TRP A 198 -48.14 22.62 -14.12
C TRP A 198 -46.89 23.49 -13.93
N ALA A 199 -46.23 23.90 -15.02
CA ALA A 199 -45.03 24.75 -14.95
C ALA A 199 -45.34 26.17 -14.43
N ASN A 200 -46.53 26.70 -14.75
CA ASN A 200 -46.96 28.05 -14.37
C ASN A 200 -47.78 28.08 -13.06
N LEU A 201 -48.09 26.91 -12.48
CA LEU A 201 -48.91 26.79 -11.28
C LEU A 201 -48.11 27.17 -10.02
N GLU A 202 -48.66 28.08 -9.21
CA GLU A 202 -48.09 28.42 -7.91
C GLU A 202 -48.06 27.18 -7.00
N LYS A 203 -46.87 26.89 -6.47
CA LYS A 203 -46.57 25.76 -5.59
C LYS A 203 -45.67 26.27 -4.46
N ILE A 204 -46.04 25.96 -3.21
CA ILE A 204 -45.28 26.30 -2.00
C ILE A 204 -45.30 25.08 -1.07
N VAL A 205 -44.16 24.72 -0.51
CA VAL A 205 -44.05 23.74 0.59
C VAL A 205 -43.47 24.46 1.81
N LEU A 206 -43.98 24.17 3.00
CA LEU A 206 -43.47 24.67 4.28
C LEU A 206 -43.30 23.50 5.25
N THR A 207 -42.19 23.45 5.98
CA THR A 207 -41.87 22.36 6.92
C THR A 207 -42.32 22.71 8.33
N ALA A 208 -43.05 21.80 8.98
CA ALA A 208 -43.85 22.05 10.16
C ALA A 208 -43.49 21.14 11.35
N ASN A 209 -43.79 21.62 12.56
CA ASN A 209 -43.57 20.92 13.82
C ASN A 209 -42.13 20.45 14.07
N VAL A 210 -41.15 21.27 13.65
CA VAL A 210 -39.73 21.08 13.91
C VAL A 210 -39.20 22.10 14.92
N ALA A 211 -38.30 21.68 15.81
CA ALA A 211 -37.42 22.57 16.55
C ALA A 211 -36.28 23.07 15.63
N ARG A 212 -35.88 24.34 15.79
CA ARG A 212 -34.77 24.96 15.04
C ARG A 212 -33.44 25.06 15.81
N LYS A 213 -33.47 24.87 17.14
CA LYS A 213 -32.30 25.06 18.02
C LYS A 213 -31.61 23.75 18.34
N ALA A 214 -30.29 23.75 18.15
CA ALA A 214 -29.40 22.62 18.34
C ALA A 214 -28.32 22.95 19.38
N SER A 215 -28.04 21.98 20.24
CA SER A 215 -26.85 21.88 21.07
C SER A 215 -25.88 20.93 20.36
N ILE A 216 -24.68 21.41 20.05
CA ILE A 216 -23.68 20.71 19.27
C ILE A 216 -22.43 20.50 20.11
N ASN A 217 -21.94 19.26 20.16
CA ASN A 217 -20.64 18.97 20.74
C ASN A 217 -19.56 18.99 19.64
N LEU A 218 -18.72 20.02 19.65
CA LEU A 218 -17.62 20.22 18.70
C LEU A 218 -16.46 19.23 18.88
N SER A 219 -16.36 18.51 20.00
CA SER A 219 -15.34 17.45 20.18
C SER A 219 -15.76 16.10 19.59
N THR A 220 -17.06 15.88 19.33
CA THR A 220 -17.60 14.60 18.81
C THR A 220 -18.44 14.71 17.53
N GLY A 221 -18.94 15.89 17.20
CA GLY A 221 -19.92 16.10 16.14
C GLY A 221 -21.35 15.68 16.51
N GLU A 222 -21.62 15.32 17.77
CA GLU A 222 -22.98 14.99 18.24
C GLU A 222 -23.89 16.23 18.22
N ILE A 223 -25.11 16.09 17.70
CA ILE A 223 -26.17 17.10 17.75
C ILE A 223 -27.34 16.62 18.61
N LYS A 224 -27.86 17.53 19.45
CA LYS A 224 -29.04 17.34 20.29
C LYS A 224 -30.01 18.49 20.07
N THR A 225 -31.32 18.21 20.06
CA THR A 225 -32.34 19.28 20.02
C THR A 225 -32.32 20.05 21.34
N ALA A 226 -32.12 21.37 21.27
CA ALA A 226 -32.01 22.27 22.42
C ALA A 226 -33.24 23.18 22.62
N GLY A 227 -34.12 23.26 21.62
CA GLY A 227 -35.36 24.05 21.67
C GLY A 227 -36.63 23.22 21.76
N ALA A 228 -37.75 23.87 22.08
CA ALA A 228 -39.06 23.31 21.83
C ALA A 228 -39.39 23.33 20.32
N VAL A 229 -40.46 22.62 19.93
CA VAL A 229 -41.03 22.71 18.58
C VAL A 229 -41.51 24.15 18.32
N GLU A 230 -41.16 24.70 17.17
CA GLU A 230 -41.43 26.09 16.83
C GLU A 230 -42.88 26.33 16.40
N ASN A 231 -43.51 27.38 16.93
CA ASN A 231 -44.88 27.81 16.56
C ASN A 231 -45.01 28.35 15.12
N THR A 232 -43.92 28.42 14.36
CA THR A 232 -43.91 28.91 12.97
C THR A 232 -43.11 27.98 12.07
N MET A 233 -43.72 27.59 10.95
CA MET A 233 -43.12 26.71 9.95
C MET A 233 -41.84 27.32 9.36
N THR A 234 -40.93 26.44 8.93
CA THR A 234 -39.71 26.81 8.20
C THR A 234 -40.01 26.84 6.69
N ILE A 235 -39.51 27.87 6.01
CA ILE A 235 -39.60 28.03 4.55
C ILE A 235 -38.39 27.31 3.93
N PRO A 236 -38.58 26.25 3.11
CA PRO A 236 -37.48 25.50 2.51
C PRO A 236 -36.78 26.28 1.40
N SER A 237 -35.53 25.88 1.07
CA SER A 237 -34.94 26.22 -0.23
C SER A 237 -35.71 25.54 -1.35
N ARG A 238 -35.80 26.16 -2.53
CA ARG A 238 -36.56 25.64 -3.68
C ARG A 238 -35.74 25.71 -4.97
N THR A 239 -35.69 24.60 -5.70
CA THR A 239 -35.25 24.57 -7.11
C THR A 239 -36.32 23.84 -7.93
N ASN A 240 -36.91 24.52 -8.93
CA ASN A 240 -38.00 23.99 -9.76
C ASN A 240 -39.19 23.45 -8.92
N ASP A 241 -39.40 22.14 -8.89
CA ASP A 241 -40.45 21.46 -8.09
C ASP A 241 -39.86 20.55 -6.99
N GLU A 242 -38.63 20.84 -6.56
CA GLU A 242 -37.98 20.28 -5.38
C GLU A 242 -37.84 21.35 -4.30
N TRP A 243 -38.19 20.98 -3.07
CA TRP A 243 -38.00 21.77 -1.85
C TRP A 243 -37.10 21.00 -0.89
N ARG A 244 -36.03 21.63 -0.39
CA ARG A 244 -35.13 21.06 0.62
C ARG A 244 -35.18 21.89 1.90
N THR A 245 -35.28 21.22 3.04
CA THR A 245 -35.23 21.86 4.37
C THR A 245 -34.13 21.24 5.20
N ILE A 246 -33.22 22.04 5.74
CA ILE A 246 -32.36 21.60 6.83
C ILE A 246 -33.17 21.59 8.13
N VAL A 247 -33.06 20.51 8.91
CA VAL A 247 -33.83 20.22 10.11
C VAL A 247 -32.89 19.69 11.20
N VAL A 248 -33.07 20.13 12.44
CA VAL A 248 -32.34 19.58 13.60
C VAL A 248 -32.77 18.12 13.83
N PRO A 249 -31.87 17.15 14.01
CA PRO A 249 -32.24 15.75 14.24
C PRO A 249 -33.20 15.57 15.42
N GLN A 250 -34.41 15.04 15.13
CA GLN A 250 -35.53 14.95 16.07
C GLN A 250 -36.60 13.96 15.60
N THR A 251 -37.45 13.48 16.52
CA THR A 251 -38.61 12.62 16.19
C THR A 251 -39.91 13.40 16.31
N VAL A 252 -40.72 13.38 15.25
CA VAL A 252 -42.07 13.97 15.19
C VAL A 252 -43.11 12.85 15.34
N SER A 253 -44.06 13.03 16.26
CA SER A 253 -45.09 12.05 16.59
C SER A 253 -46.06 11.75 15.44
N ALA A 254 -46.61 10.52 15.45
CA ALA A 254 -47.67 10.10 14.55
C ALA A 254 -48.88 11.05 14.58
N GLY A 255 -49.49 11.30 13.41
CA GLY A 255 -50.63 12.20 13.24
C GLY A 255 -50.28 13.70 13.21
N THR A 256 -49.03 14.08 13.51
CA THR A 256 -48.57 15.47 13.42
C THR A 256 -48.34 15.91 11.97
N THR A 257 -48.59 17.18 11.66
CA THR A 257 -48.35 17.75 10.32
C THR A 257 -46.84 17.92 10.07
N LEU A 258 -46.31 17.27 9.03
CA LEU A 258 -44.92 17.38 8.62
C LEU A 258 -44.72 18.54 7.64
N PHE A 259 -45.62 18.66 6.66
CA PHE A 259 -45.57 19.71 5.64
C PHE A 259 -46.91 20.41 5.46
N SER A 260 -46.88 21.72 5.20
CA SER A 260 -48.01 22.48 4.66
C SER A 260 -47.71 22.79 3.20
N ILE A 261 -48.54 22.30 2.29
CA ILE A 261 -48.30 22.33 0.85
C ILE A 261 -49.43 23.12 0.20
N THR A 262 -49.12 24.27 -0.38
CA THR A 262 -50.07 25.14 -1.08
C THR A 262 -49.94 24.95 -2.59
N ILE A 263 -51.05 24.61 -3.25
CA ILE A 263 -51.13 24.42 -4.71
C ILE A 263 -52.21 25.36 -5.25
N GLY A 264 -51.84 26.29 -6.14
CA GLY A 264 -52.77 27.27 -6.72
C GLY A 264 -53.55 28.07 -5.66
N GLY A 265 -52.87 28.52 -4.61
CA GLY A 265 -53.47 29.23 -3.47
C GLY A 265 -54.21 28.35 -2.44
N VAL A 266 -54.40 27.05 -2.67
CA VAL A 266 -55.13 26.16 -1.75
C VAL A 266 -54.16 25.36 -0.85
N PRO A 267 -54.20 25.50 0.49
CA PRO A 267 -53.27 24.82 1.40
C PRO A 267 -53.75 23.42 1.84
N TYR A 268 -52.81 22.47 1.87
CA TYR A 268 -52.99 21.08 2.29
C TYR A 268 -52.03 20.73 3.42
N LYS A 269 -52.48 19.90 4.38
CA LYS A 269 -51.63 19.37 5.45
C LYS A 269 -51.18 17.94 5.12
N PHE A 270 -49.88 17.70 5.11
CA PHE A 270 -49.30 16.36 4.99
C PHE A 270 -49.01 15.79 6.38
N VAL A 271 -49.46 14.56 6.63
CA VAL A 271 -49.35 13.85 7.93
C VAL A 271 -48.93 12.39 7.67
N LYS A 272 -48.18 11.79 8.60
CA LYS A 272 -47.94 10.34 8.63
C LYS A 272 -48.73 9.69 9.78
N ASN A 273 -49.12 8.42 9.59
CA ASN A 273 -49.82 7.61 10.60
C ASN A 273 -48.87 6.99 11.65
N GLU A 274 -47.58 7.17 11.47
CA GLU A 274 -46.47 6.70 12.30
C GLU A 274 -45.53 7.87 12.61
N ALA A 275 -44.64 7.72 13.58
CA ALA A 275 -43.67 8.76 13.93
C ALA A 275 -42.55 8.81 12.88
N LEU A 276 -42.08 10.02 12.55
CA LEU A 276 -40.94 10.24 11.67
C LEU A 276 -39.74 10.71 12.49
N THR A 277 -38.61 10.03 12.38
CA THR A 277 -37.32 10.52 12.90
C THR A 277 -36.51 11.14 11.78
N TYR A 278 -36.19 12.43 11.90
CA TYR A 278 -35.20 13.11 11.08
C TYR A 278 -33.80 12.68 11.57
N VAL A 279 -33.11 11.83 10.78
CA VAL A 279 -31.83 11.22 11.16
C VAL A 279 -30.64 12.12 10.82
N ALA A 280 -29.66 12.22 11.73
CA ALA A 280 -28.45 13.02 11.53
C ALA A 280 -27.60 12.52 10.34
N GLY A 281 -27.14 13.44 9.49
CA GLY A 281 -26.34 13.14 8.30
C GLY A 281 -27.08 12.29 7.25
N LYS A 282 -28.40 12.46 7.14
CA LYS A 282 -29.27 11.75 6.20
C LYS A 282 -30.30 12.68 5.58
N MET A 283 -30.84 12.25 4.44
CA MET A 283 -31.92 12.91 3.72
C MET A 283 -33.17 12.02 3.72
N MET A 284 -34.31 12.59 4.10
CA MET A 284 -35.63 11.97 4.09
C MET A 284 -36.38 12.51 2.89
N ASN A 285 -36.58 11.66 1.90
CA ASN A 285 -37.15 12.00 0.60
C ASN A 285 -38.65 11.72 0.61
N PHE A 286 -39.45 12.64 0.08
CA PHE A 286 -40.91 12.52 -0.04
C PHE A 286 -41.36 12.86 -1.46
N GLY A 287 -41.62 11.85 -2.28
CA GLY A 287 -42.26 12.01 -3.59
C GLY A 287 -43.77 12.13 -3.41
N ILE A 288 -44.31 13.35 -3.53
CA ILE A 288 -45.73 13.64 -3.34
C ILE A 288 -46.36 13.94 -4.70
N LYS A 289 -47.14 12.99 -5.22
CA LYS A 289 -47.89 13.17 -6.46
C LYS A 289 -49.13 14.03 -6.20
N VAL A 290 -49.37 15.01 -7.07
CA VAL A 290 -50.50 15.94 -6.98
C VAL A 290 -51.44 15.68 -8.16
N ASP A 291 -52.63 15.13 -7.92
CA ASP A 291 -53.69 15.00 -8.95
C ASP A 291 -54.69 16.17 -8.84
N LYS A 292 -55.09 16.77 -9.97
CA LYS A 292 -56.10 17.84 -10.02
C LYS A 292 -57.50 17.22 -10.18
N GLN A 293 -58.41 17.51 -9.25
CA GLN A 293 -59.75 16.91 -9.23
C GLN A 293 -60.72 17.66 -10.16
N ALA A 294 -61.47 16.90 -10.95
CA ALA A 294 -62.47 17.43 -11.86
C ALA A 294 -63.64 18.09 -11.09
N GLY A 295 -64.04 19.30 -11.52
CA GLY A 295 -65.23 20.00 -11.03
C GLY A 295 -65.14 20.69 -9.66
N SER A 296 -64.12 20.40 -8.84
CA SER A 296 -63.96 21.02 -7.51
C SER A 296 -62.87 22.09 -7.43
N GLY A 297 -61.91 22.09 -8.37
CA GLY A 297 -60.71 22.93 -8.28
C GLY A 297 -59.71 22.51 -7.20
N ALA A 298 -59.99 21.43 -6.48
CA ALA A 298 -59.12 20.90 -5.43
C ALA A 298 -58.08 19.92 -5.97
N TYR A 299 -56.97 19.78 -5.24
CA TYR A 299 -55.90 18.83 -5.52
C TYR A 299 -55.93 17.67 -4.52
N LYS A 300 -55.58 16.47 -4.99
CA LYS A 300 -55.32 15.30 -4.15
C LYS A 300 -53.81 15.06 -4.09
N LEU A 301 -53.24 15.20 -2.91
CA LEU A 301 -51.84 14.85 -2.63
C LEU A 301 -51.77 13.37 -2.24
N THR A 302 -50.81 12.64 -2.80
CA THR A 302 -50.57 11.21 -2.52
C THR A 302 -49.06 10.99 -2.38
N LEU A 303 -48.60 10.46 -1.24
CA LEU A 303 -47.23 9.96 -1.11
C LEU A 303 -47.06 8.75 -2.03
N ILE A 304 -46.08 8.79 -2.92
CA ILE A 304 -45.77 7.70 -3.87
C ILE A 304 -44.34 7.16 -3.75
N SER A 305 -43.45 7.87 -3.06
CA SER A 305 -42.17 7.36 -2.59
C SER A 305 -41.76 8.01 -1.28
N GLU A 306 -41.19 7.21 -0.38
CA GLU A 306 -40.49 7.66 0.82
C GLU A 306 -39.20 6.86 0.97
N SER A 307 -38.09 7.51 1.28
CA SER A 307 -36.82 6.85 1.55
C SER A 307 -35.90 7.70 2.42
N ILE A 308 -35.14 7.05 3.29
CA ILE A 308 -33.96 7.64 3.93
C ILE A 308 -32.76 7.32 3.04
N THR A 309 -32.01 8.33 2.62
CA THR A 309 -30.80 8.20 1.81
C THR A 309 -29.63 8.94 2.48
N PRO A 310 -28.38 8.64 2.07
CA PRO A 310 -27.26 9.56 2.25
C PRO A 310 -27.52 10.92 1.57
N TRP A 311 -26.69 11.92 1.89
CA TRP A 311 -26.85 13.29 1.40
C TRP A 311 -26.42 13.42 -0.06
N GLU A 312 -27.26 14.08 -0.87
CA GLU A 312 -26.96 14.47 -2.25
C GLU A 312 -26.57 15.94 -2.29
N ASN A 313 -25.58 16.32 -3.10
CA ASN A 313 -25.11 17.69 -3.14
C ASN A 313 -26.23 18.69 -3.47
N ASP A 314 -26.18 19.83 -2.81
CA ASP A 314 -27.24 20.81 -2.94
C ASP A 314 -27.17 21.58 -4.27
N LEU A 315 -28.35 21.65 -4.91
CA LEU A 315 -28.56 22.20 -6.25
C LEU A 315 -28.21 23.70 -6.33
N VAL A 316 -28.28 24.40 -5.21
CA VAL A 316 -27.86 25.79 -5.00
C VAL A 316 -27.24 25.87 -3.60
N SER A 317 -25.93 26.08 -3.49
CA SER A 317 -25.25 26.40 -2.22
C SER A 317 -23.90 27.09 -2.46
N HIS A 318 -23.45 27.85 -1.46
CA HIS A 318 -22.12 28.46 -1.34
C HIS A 318 -21.79 29.52 -2.41
N ASP A 319 -22.80 30.14 -3.06
CA ASP A 319 -22.61 31.15 -4.13
C ASP A 319 -21.62 30.71 -5.26
N ALA A 320 -21.66 29.42 -5.59
CA ALA A 320 -20.72 28.75 -6.49
C ALA A 320 -20.67 29.33 -7.93
N THR A 321 -19.86 30.36 -8.16
CA THR A 321 -19.46 30.85 -9.50
C THR A 321 -18.37 29.94 -10.11
N ALA A 322 -18.68 28.64 -10.15
CA ALA A 322 -17.79 27.51 -10.42
C ALA A 322 -16.77 27.79 -11.54
N LYS A 323 -15.57 28.21 -11.13
CA LYS A 323 -14.49 28.80 -11.96
C LYS A 323 -14.90 29.17 -13.39
N GLU A 324 -15.68 30.24 -13.56
CA GLU A 324 -16.10 30.70 -14.89
C GLU A 324 -14.87 31.02 -15.77
N TYR A 325 -14.53 30.09 -16.66
CA TYR A 325 -13.52 30.30 -17.68
C TYR A 325 -14.02 31.31 -18.69
N ILE A 326 -13.19 32.31 -19.02
CA ILE A 326 -13.44 33.12 -20.22
C ILE A 326 -13.19 32.20 -21.41
N VAL A 327 -14.28 31.80 -22.09
CA VAL A 327 -14.21 30.93 -23.27
C VAL A 327 -13.93 31.77 -24.51
N ILE A 328 -12.83 31.49 -25.20
CA ILE A 328 -12.41 32.16 -26.42
C ILE A 328 -12.23 31.13 -27.54
N ASN A 329 -13.02 31.25 -28.61
CA ASN A 329 -12.76 30.48 -29.82
C ASN A 329 -11.70 31.17 -30.68
N SER A 330 -10.64 30.46 -31.05
CA SER A 330 -9.49 31.01 -31.77
C SER A 330 -9.27 30.36 -33.15
N THR A 331 -8.44 31.03 -33.94
CA THR A 331 -7.76 30.50 -35.14
C THR A 331 -6.24 30.60 -34.95
N PRO A 332 -5.41 29.90 -35.75
CA PRO A 332 -3.96 29.82 -35.52
C PRO A 332 -3.23 31.17 -35.59
N GLY A 333 -2.56 31.56 -34.51
CA GLY A 333 -1.93 32.88 -34.32
C GLY A 333 -2.92 34.00 -34.01
N GLY A 334 -4.20 33.68 -33.79
CA GLY A 334 -5.31 34.61 -33.67
C GLY A 334 -5.74 34.94 -32.24
N LEU A 335 -5.19 34.31 -31.20
CA LEU A 335 -5.74 34.35 -29.84
C LEU A 335 -5.85 35.77 -29.28
N LYS A 336 -4.82 36.61 -29.50
CA LYS A 336 -4.83 38.02 -29.10
C LYS A 336 -5.99 38.80 -29.77
N ASN A 337 -6.26 38.52 -31.04
CA ASN A 337 -7.32 39.17 -31.79
C ASN A 337 -8.71 38.66 -31.37
N ALA A 338 -8.84 37.36 -31.08
CA ALA A 338 -10.07 36.76 -30.57
C ALA A 338 -10.46 37.27 -29.17
N ILE A 339 -9.49 37.37 -28.24
CA ILE A 339 -9.68 38.01 -26.92
C ILE A 339 -10.13 39.47 -27.09
N THR A 340 -9.47 40.22 -27.98
CA THR A 340 -9.83 41.62 -28.26
C THR A 340 -11.25 41.75 -28.83
N ALA A 341 -11.63 40.89 -29.77
CA ALA A 341 -12.96 40.87 -30.39
C ALA A 341 -14.08 40.48 -29.41
N ALA A 342 -13.76 39.69 -28.38
CA ALA A 342 -14.66 39.36 -27.27
C ALA A 342 -14.81 40.52 -26.25
N ASN A 343 -14.24 41.70 -26.52
CA ASN A 343 -14.16 42.85 -25.60
C ASN A 343 -13.56 42.49 -24.24
N LYS A 344 -12.52 41.64 -24.22
CA LYS A 344 -11.77 41.26 -23.02
C LYS A 344 -10.34 41.82 -23.08
N ASP A 345 -9.80 42.13 -21.90
CA ASP A 345 -8.43 42.61 -21.74
C ASP A 345 -7.52 41.42 -21.36
N TYR A 346 -6.63 41.01 -22.27
CA TYR A 346 -5.75 39.86 -22.07
C TYR A 346 -4.81 40.02 -20.85
N THR A 347 -4.49 41.25 -20.43
CA THR A 347 -3.66 41.51 -19.24
C THR A 347 -4.40 41.23 -17.93
N LYS A 348 -5.72 41.03 -17.99
CA LYS A 348 -6.61 40.79 -16.84
C LYS A 348 -7.21 39.38 -16.79
N ILE A 349 -6.90 38.50 -17.76
CA ILE A 349 -7.45 37.14 -17.80
C ILE A 349 -6.61 36.21 -16.91
N LYS A 350 -7.24 35.72 -15.84
CA LYS A 350 -6.68 34.67 -14.95
C LYS A 350 -7.05 33.26 -15.38
N ASN A 351 -8.29 33.05 -15.82
CA ASN A 351 -8.85 31.75 -16.19
C ASN A 351 -9.30 31.78 -17.65
N LEU A 352 -8.59 31.08 -18.53
CA LEU A 352 -8.84 31.04 -19.97
C LEU A 352 -9.22 29.62 -20.41
N LYS A 353 -10.34 29.47 -21.12
CA LYS A 353 -10.62 28.27 -21.90
C LYS A 353 -10.52 28.64 -23.38
N ILE A 354 -9.76 27.86 -24.14
CA ILE A 354 -9.65 28.04 -25.59
C ILE A 354 -10.46 26.94 -26.29
N THR A 355 -11.10 27.29 -27.40
CA THR A 355 -11.72 26.34 -28.34
C THR A 355 -11.26 26.63 -29.76
N GLY A 356 -11.34 25.64 -30.66
CA GLY A 356 -10.94 25.81 -32.05
C GLY A 356 -9.46 25.50 -32.27
N GLU A 357 -8.77 26.33 -33.06
CA GLU A 357 -7.40 26.06 -33.50
C GLU A 357 -6.42 27.15 -33.04
N ILE A 358 -5.23 26.76 -32.56
CA ILE A 358 -4.11 27.65 -32.18
C ILE A 358 -2.78 27.15 -32.73
N ASN A 359 -1.72 27.95 -32.69
CA ASN A 359 -0.35 27.52 -32.98
C ASN A 359 0.68 28.08 -31.98
N ALA A 360 1.96 27.83 -32.21
CA ALA A 360 3.06 28.24 -31.33
C ALA A 360 3.08 29.75 -31.00
N LYS A 361 2.61 30.62 -31.91
CA LYS A 361 2.54 32.07 -31.69
C LYS A 361 1.51 32.43 -30.61
N ASP A 362 0.44 31.64 -30.46
CA ASP A 362 -0.54 31.82 -29.39
C ASP A 362 0.01 31.36 -28.02
N PHE A 363 0.78 30.26 -27.99
CA PHE A 363 1.48 29.81 -26.78
C PHE A 363 2.50 30.84 -26.30
N TYR A 364 3.38 31.34 -27.18
CA TYR A 364 4.35 32.37 -26.82
C TYR A 364 3.66 33.70 -26.43
N PHE A 365 2.50 34.04 -27.01
CA PHE A 365 1.69 35.16 -26.52
C PHE A 365 1.14 34.94 -25.09
N MET A 366 0.66 33.73 -24.76
CA MET A 366 0.26 33.39 -23.39
C MET A 366 1.45 33.37 -22.42
N ARG A 367 2.65 32.97 -22.88
CA ARG A 367 3.91 33.04 -22.14
C ARG A 367 4.30 34.49 -21.82
N ASP A 368 4.46 35.29 -22.87
CA ASP A 368 5.20 36.57 -22.87
C ASP A 368 4.29 37.83 -22.79
N SER A 369 2.97 37.68 -22.70
CA SER A 369 2.05 38.83 -22.66
C SER A 369 0.79 38.64 -21.78
N MET A 370 0.62 37.49 -21.14
CA MET A 370 -0.49 37.22 -20.22
C MET A 370 0.04 36.94 -18.81
N ASP A 371 0.65 37.93 -18.19
CA ASP A 371 1.46 37.79 -16.97
C ASP A 371 0.70 37.17 -15.80
N ILE A 372 -0.62 37.38 -15.70
CA ILE A 372 -1.46 36.86 -14.59
C ILE A 372 -2.31 35.63 -14.96
N LEU A 373 -2.03 34.95 -16.07
CA LEU A 373 -2.75 33.73 -16.47
C LEU A 373 -2.43 32.57 -15.49
N GLN A 374 -3.42 32.17 -14.70
CA GLN A 374 -3.30 31.15 -13.64
C GLN A 374 -3.82 29.78 -14.07
N ALA A 375 -5.00 29.72 -14.70
CA ALA A 375 -5.64 28.49 -15.13
C ALA A 375 -5.89 28.50 -16.64
N LEU A 376 -5.40 27.49 -17.35
CA LEU A 376 -5.52 27.36 -18.80
C LEU A 376 -6.17 26.02 -19.18
N ASN A 377 -7.34 26.07 -19.82
CA ASN A 377 -8.04 24.89 -20.32
C ASN A 377 -7.96 24.82 -21.85
N LEU A 378 -7.24 23.82 -22.36
CA LEU A 378 -7.03 23.57 -23.79
C LEU A 378 -7.79 22.34 -24.29
N LYS A 379 -8.71 21.75 -23.52
CA LYS A 379 -9.32 20.44 -23.83
C LYS A 379 -9.88 20.35 -25.25
N ASP A 380 -10.62 21.38 -25.67
CA ASP A 380 -11.33 21.46 -26.95
C ASP A 380 -10.49 22.14 -28.06
N VAL A 381 -9.16 22.14 -27.92
CA VAL A 381 -8.22 22.75 -28.86
C VAL A 381 -7.62 21.71 -29.81
N ARG A 382 -7.38 22.11 -31.06
CA ARG A 382 -6.41 21.48 -31.94
C ARG A 382 -5.20 22.40 -32.10
N ILE A 383 -3.99 21.87 -32.06
CA ILE A 383 -2.78 22.66 -32.29
C ILE A 383 -2.33 22.47 -33.73
N ILE A 384 -2.10 23.56 -34.45
CA ILE A 384 -1.63 23.57 -35.83
C ILE A 384 -0.13 23.82 -35.84
N GLY A 385 0.61 22.93 -36.49
CA GLY A 385 2.06 23.04 -36.66
C GLY A 385 2.43 24.20 -37.59
N THR A 386 3.70 24.60 -37.56
CA THR A 386 4.22 25.69 -38.40
C THR A 386 5.57 25.32 -39.01
N ASN A 387 5.60 25.27 -40.34
CA ASN A 387 6.83 25.16 -41.13
C ASN A 387 7.62 26.49 -41.20
N GLU A 388 7.06 27.57 -40.66
CA GLU A 388 7.80 28.80 -40.37
C GLU A 388 8.66 28.58 -39.11
N HIS A 389 9.94 28.92 -39.16
CA HIS A 389 10.79 28.98 -37.97
C HIS A 389 10.30 30.12 -37.07
N VAL A 390 9.54 29.78 -36.04
CA VAL A 390 9.10 30.73 -35.02
C VAL A 390 10.19 30.79 -33.95
N ASN A 391 10.89 31.91 -33.85
CA ASN A 391 11.94 32.12 -32.84
C ASN A 391 11.34 31.94 -31.43
N ASP A 392 11.70 30.83 -30.79
CA ASP A 392 11.19 30.41 -29.47
C ASP A 392 11.87 31.15 -28.29
N GLY A 393 12.98 31.84 -28.57
CA GLY A 393 13.87 32.51 -27.61
C GLY A 393 15.28 31.93 -27.53
N TRP A 394 15.50 30.73 -28.07
CA TRP A 394 16.71 29.90 -27.95
C TRP A 394 17.17 29.28 -29.27
N SER A 395 16.24 28.89 -30.15
CA SER A 395 16.49 28.03 -31.33
C SER A 395 15.46 28.21 -32.46
N GLU A 396 15.73 27.62 -33.62
CA GLU A 396 14.81 27.58 -34.78
C GLU A 396 14.01 26.25 -34.85
N CYS A 397 13.21 25.97 -33.82
CA CYS A 397 12.41 24.73 -33.75
C CYS A 397 11.31 24.62 -34.82
N VAL A 398 10.97 23.39 -35.21
CA VAL A 398 9.83 23.06 -36.09
C VAL A 398 8.69 22.47 -35.27
N ASN A 399 7.61 23.24 -35.09
CA ASN A 399 6.45 22.82 -34.30
C ASN A 399 5.46 22.00 -35.14
N LYS A 400 5.06 20.82 -34.64
CA LYS A 400 4.21 19.84 -35.34
C LYS A 400 2.72 20.03 -35.02
N ASP A 401 1.85 19.45 -35.85
CA ASP A 401 0.41 19.35 -35.55
C ASP A 401 0.20 18.58 -34.23
N ASP A 402 -0.73 19.08 -33.41
CA ASP A 402 -1.10 18.55 -32.09
C ASP A 402 0.09 18.29 -31.13
N GLN A 403 1.15 19.12 -31.23
CA GLN A 403 2.29 19.17 -30.28
C GLN A 403 2.17 20.40 -29.36
N ILE A 404 2.42 20.28 -28.04
CA ILE A 404 2.70 21.46 -27.21
C ILE A 404 4.07 22.01 -27.64
N PRO A 405 4.19 23.27 -28.09
CA PRO A 405 5.43 23.81 -28.65
C PRO A 405 6.67 23.65 -27.74
N HIS A 406 7.85 23.54 -28.36
CA HIS A 406 9.11 23.65 -27.64
C HIS A 406 9.14 24.99 -26.88
N PHE A 407 9.59 24.99 -25.62
CA PHE A 407 9.60 26.18 -24.75
C PHE A 407 8.25 26.92 -24.57
N ALA A 408 7.09 26.30 -24.84
CA ALA A 408 5.76 26.92 -24.81
C ALA A 408 5.47 27.84 -23.61
N PHE A 409 5.94 27.47 -22.42
CA PHE A 409 5.85 28.23 -21.18
C PHE A 409 7.20 28.40 -20.45
N SER A 410 8.32 28.18 -21.15
CA SER A 410 9.69 28.46 -20.67
C SER A 410 10.25 29.70 -21.35
N GLY A 411 10.62 30.72 -20.58
CA GLY A 411 11.11 32.00 -21.10
C GLY A 411 12.60 32.01 -21.47
N ASN A 412 13.02 33.09 -22.11
CA ASN A 412 14.36 33.32 -22.68
C ASN A 412 15.51 33.46 -21.63
N ARG A 413 15.27 33.04 -20.37
CA ARG A 413 16.24 33.02 -19.27
C ARG A 413 16.37 31.65 -18.59
N GLY A 414 15.59 30.65 -19.04
CA GLY A 414 15.55 29.33 -18.39
C GLY A 414 14.73 29.36 -17.09
N GLU A 415 13.71 30.21 -17.08
CA GLU A 415 12.69 30.40 -16.04
C GLU A 415 11.34 30.00 -16.66
N GLY A 416 10.52 29.23 -15.95
CA GLY A 416 9.17 28.87 -16.41
C GLY A 416 8.11 29.90 -16.02
N LYS A 417 6.94 29.84 -16.64
CA LYS A 417 5.81 30.75 -16.35
C LYS A 417 5.31 30.58 -14.92
N SER A 418 5.80 31.44 -14.02
CA SER A 418 5.55 31.39 -12.58
C SER A 418 4.10 31.70 -12.17
N SER A 419 3.30 32.30 -13.05
CA SER A 419 1.87 32.55 -12.79
C SER A 419 0.95 31.37 -13.07
N LEU A 420 1.38 30.40 -13.88
CA LEU A 420 0.54 29.26 -14.28
C LEU A 420 0.49 28.21 -13.15
N THR A 421 -0.67 28.03 -12.54
CA THR A 421 -0.88 27.08 -11.43
C THR A 421 -1.65 25.83 -11.83
N TYR A 422 -2.44 25.90 -12.92
CA TYR A 422 -3.28 24.79 -13.40
C TYR A 422 -3.38 24.73 -14.92
N ILE A 423 -3.36 23.53 -15.49
CA ILE A 423 -3.56 23.30 -16.94
C ILE A 423 -4.43 22.08 -17.22
N VAL A 424 -5.27 22.16 -18.26
CA VAL A 424 -5.89 21.01 -18.93
C VAL A 424 -5.32 20.93 -20.34
N LEU A 425 -4.68 19.79 -20.66
CA LEU A 425 -4.11 19.54 -21.99
C LEU A 425 -5.19 19.22 -23.05
N PRO A 426 -4.90 19.38 -24.36
CA PRO A 426 -5.87 19.11 -25.43
C PRO A 426 -6.15 17.61 -25.61
N ASP A 427 -7.40 17.23 -25.87
CA ASP A 427 -7.81 15.83 -26.10
C ASP A 427 -7.21 15.22 -27.39
N ARG A 428 -6.62 16.04 -28.26
CA ARG A 428 -6.04 15.60 -29.55
C ARG A 428 -4.54 15.35 -29.52
N LEU A 429 -3.87 15.72 -28.42
CA LEU A 429 -2.43 15.88 -28.34
C LEU A 429 -1.64 14.62 -28.80
N LYS A 430 -0.47 14.85 -29.39
CA LYS A 430 0.44 13.83 -29.94
C LYS A 430 1.83 13.89 -29.34
N SER A 431 2.32 15.07 -28.96
CA SER A 431 3.60 15.18 -28.25
C SER A 431 3.69 16.45 -27.39
N ILE A 432 4.66 16.46 -26.47
CA ILE A 432 5.02 17.63 -25.67
C ILE A 432 6.47 17.98 -25.96
N GLY A 433 6.69 19.20 -26.47
CA GLY A 433 7.98 19.67 -26.95
C GLY A 433 9.04 19.84 -25.85
N THR A 434 10.31 19.82 -26.27
CA THR A 434 11.48 20.08 -25.43
C THR A 434 11.25 21.30 -24.53
N ARG A 435 11.45 21.11 -23.21
CA ARG A 435 11.32 22.17 -22.18
C ARG A 435 9.99 22.95 -22.19
N ALA A 436 8.89 22.38 -22.71
CA ALA A 436 7.58 23.05 -22.85
C ALA A 436 7.08 23.74 -21.58
N PHE A 437 7.22 23.12 -20.41
CA PHE A 437 6.84 23.65 -19.09
C PHE A 437 8.04 23.77 -18.14
N PHE A 438 9.27 23.80 -18.66
CA PHE A 438 10.51 23.80 -17.87
C PHE A 438 10.50 24.88 -16.78
N LYS A 439 10.69 24.45 -15.52
CA LYS A 439 10.59 25.26 -14.30
C LYS A 439 9.30 26.09 -14.15
N CYS A 440 8.16 25.60 -14.64
CA CYS A 440 6.84 26.14 -14.24
C CYS A 440 6.55 25.74 -12.79
N GLY A 441 7.30 26.32 -11.85
CA GLY A 441 7.46 25.80 -10.48
C GLY A 441 6.19 25.75 -9.65
N TYR A 442 5.21 26.60 -9.97
CA TYR A 442 3.90 26.70 -9.30
C TYR A 442 2.79 25.89 -9.99
N LEU A 443 3.07 25.24 -11.12
CA LEU A 443 2.13 24.33 -11.78
C LEU A 443 1.84 23.16 -10.82
N SER A 444 0.56 22.84 -10.60
CA SER A 444 0.16 22.10 -9.41
C SER A 444 -0.98 21.09 -9.62
N GLY A 445 -1.10 20.16 -8.67
CA GLY A 445 -2.05 19.04 -8.72
C GLY A 445 -1.51 17.83 -9.50
N SER A 446 -2.42 16.97 -9.97
CA SER A 446 -2.09 15.83 -10.84
C SER A 446 -1.85 16.28 -12.28
N LEU A 447 -0.93 15.61 -12.97
CA LEU A 447 -0.67 15.81 -14.39
C LEU A 447 -1.22 14.61 -15.18
N ASN A 448 -2.31 14.85 -15.91
CA ASN A 448 -2.92 13.86 -16.81
C ASN A 448 -2.45 14.13 -18.24
N ILE A 449 -1.56 13.28 -18.76
CA ILE A 449 -1.16 13.31 -20.17
C ILE A 449 -2.21 12.56 -21.00
N PRO A 450 -2.84 13.19 -22.00
CA PRO A 450 -4.00 12.63 -22.69
C PRO A 450 -3.67 11.49 -23.64
N GLU A 451 -4.64 10.59 -23.85
CA GLU A 451 -4.51 9.43 -24.73
C GLU A 451 -4.29 9.86 -26.19
N GLY A 452 -3.31 9.24 -26.85
CA GLY A 452 -2.85 9.66 -28.18
C GLY A 452 -1.48 10.33 -28.18
N VAL A 453 -0.95 10.77 -27.04
CA VAL A 453 0.45 11.25 -26.94
C VAL A 453 1.43 10.09 -27.07
N VAL A 454 2.44 10.25 -27.94
CA VAL A 454 3.47 9.23 -28.22
C VAL A 454 4.88 9.61 -27.71
N ASP A 455 5.14 10.90 -27.47
CA ASP A 455 6.45 11.44 -27.10
C ASP A 455 6.31 12.61 -26.10
N ILE A 456 7.05 12.54 -25.00
CA ILE A 456 7.24 13.64 -24.03
C ILE A 456 8.75 13.93 -23.99
N GLN A 457 9.16 15.04 -24.61
CA GLN A 457 10.55 15.30 -24.95
C GLN A 457 11.40 15.80 -23.77
N GLN A 458 12.72 15.91 -23.99
CA GLN A 458 13.69 16.28 -22.97
C GLN A 458 13.27 17.53 -22.17
N GLY A 459 13.35 17.39 -20.85
CA GLY A 459 13.06 18.44 -19.88
C GLY A 459 11.67 19.07 -19.91
N ALA A 460 10.68 18.44 -20.55
CA ALA A 460 9.33 19.00 -20.73
C ALA A 460 8.69 19.56 -19.45
N PHE A 461 8.96 18.95 -18.27
CA PHE A 461 8.44 19.35 -16.97
C PHE A 461 9.54 19.50 -15.89
N THR A 462 10.83 19.56 -16.23
CA THR A 462 11.93 19.66 -15.24
C THR A 462 11.68 20.78 -14.25
N GLY A 463 11.73 20.48 -12.94
CA GLY A 463 11.59 21.47 -11.89
C GLY A 463 10.17 22.03 -11.69
N CYS A 464 9.13 21.39 -12.24
CA CYS A 464 7.72 21.63 -11.86
C CYS A 464 7.41 21.07 -10.45
N LYS A 465 8.05 21.68 -9.44
CA LYS A 465 8.09 21.17 -8.06
C LYS A 465 6.73 21.13 -7.36
N SER A 466 5.78 21.99 -7.73
CA SER A 466 4.42 21.97 -7.15
C SER A 466 3.46 20.96 -7.78
N LEU A 467 3.87 20.18 -8.79
CA LEU A 467 3.12 19.02 -9.29
C LEU A 467 3.16 17.89 -8.25
N THR A 468 2.41 18.04 -7.16
CA THR A 468 2.36 17.09 -6.03
C THR A 468 1.06 16.26 -6.01
N GLY A 469 0.46 16.05 -7.17
CA GLY A 469 -0.54 15.01 -7.38
C GLY A 469 0.06 13.78 -8.08
N SER A 470 -0.82 12.96 -8.64
CA SER A 470 -0.44 11.81 -9.47
C SER A 470 0.03 12.22 -10.87
N LEU A 471 0.88 11.39 -11.48
CA LEU A 471 1.21 11.43 -12.90
C LEU A 471 0.44 10.33 -13.63
N SER A 472 -0.35 10.68 -14.64
CA SER A 472 -1.02 9.72 -15.52
C SER A 472 -0.42 9.80 -16.92
N LEU A 473 0.07 8.66 -17.42
CA LEU A 473 0.70 8.49 -18.73
C LEU A 473 -0.18 7.62 -19.65
N PRO A 474 -0.34 7.96 -20.94
CA PRO A 474 -1.28 7.28 -21.84
C PRO A 474 -0.73 5.99 -22.43
N SER A 475 -1.61 5.10 -22.86
CA SER A 475 -1.22 3.79 -23.44
C SER A 475 -0.42 3.92 -24.74
N THR A 476 -0.62 5.01 -25.49
CA THR A 476 0.14 5.34 -26.70
C THR A 476 1.57 5.82 -26.49
N LEU A 477 2.04 6.04 -25.25
CA LEU A 477 3.36 6.62 -25.00
C LEU A 477 4.50 5.67 -25.41
N ILE A 478 5.45 6.16 -26.22
CA ILE A 478 6.60 5.38 -26.72
C ILE A 478 7.92 5.89 -26.14
N TYR A 479 8.06 7.21 -25.95
CA TYR A 479 9.33 7.84 -25.56
C TYR A 479 9.17 8.78 -24.34
N ILE A 480 10.12 8.70 -23.42
CA ILE A 480 10.26 9.62 -22.28
C ILE A 480 11.65 10.27 -22.33
N GLY A 481 11.69 11.55 -22.71
CA GLY A 481 12.91 12.36 -22.78
C GLY A 481 13.58 12.45 -24.15
N ASN A 482 12.87 12.08 -25.22
CA ASN A 482 13.38 12.05 -26.60
C ASN A 482 14.09 13.35 -27.03
N ASP A 483 15.02 13.21 -27.98
CA ASP A 483 15.74 14.30 -28.63
C ASP A 483 15.46 14.30 -30.13
N ASP A 484 14.66 15.26 -30.60
CA ASP A 484 14.47 15.50 -32.04
C ASP A 484 15.39 16.59 -32.60
N GLN A 485 16.32 17.10 -31.78
CA GLN A 485 17.38 18.04 -32.18
C GLN A 485 18.74 17.33 -32.37
N GLY A 486 18.87 16.09 -31.89
CA GLY A 486 20.04 15.23 -32.10
C GLY A 486 21.19 15.49 -31.13
N ASN A 487 20.94 16.10 -29.98
CA ASN A 487 22.00 16.34 -28.99
C ASN A 487 22.43 15.03 -28.30
N HIS A 488 23.74 14.88 -28.12
CA HIS A 488 24.30 13.81 -27.30
C HIS A 488 23.92 13.97 -25.82
N GLU A 489 23.87 12.86 -25.09
CA GLU A 489 23.53 12.84 -23.65
C GLU A 489 24.57 13.60 -22.81
N ASP A 490 25.80 13.74 -23.33
CA ASP A 490 26.94 14.45 -22.73
C ASP A 490 26.78 15.98 -22.56
N ILE A 491 25.70 16.61 -23.04
CA ILE A 491 25.63 18.07 -23.23
C ILE A 491 24.76 18.81 -22.18
N ASP A 492 23.76 18.15 -21.59
CA ASP A 492 22.72 18.82 -20.77
C ASP A 492 22.34 18.02 -19.50
N TYR A 493 23.37 17.72 -18.69
CA TYR A 493 23.24 17.11 -17.37
C TYR A 493 22.12 17.80 -16.55
N SER A 494 21.20 17.02 -15.97
CA SER A 494 20.00 17.41 -15.20
C SER A 494 18.72 17.83 -15.95
N CYS A 495 18.67 17.92 -17.28
CA CYS A 495 17.43 18.26 -18.01
C CYS A 495 16.50 17.04 -18.29
N GLY A 496 16.27 16.20 -17.27
CA GLY A 496 15.37 15.06 -17.37
C GLY A 496 13.90 15.45 -17.42
N THR A 497 13.10 14.69 -18.18
CA THR A 497 11.69 14.99 -18.55
C THR A 497 10.82 15.47 -17.39
N PHE A 498 10.87 14.77 -16.25
CA PHE A 498 10.15 15.09 -15.02
C PHE A 498 11.11 15.41 -13.86
N ALA A 499 12.41 15.56 -14.10
CA ALA A 499 13.44 15.69 -13.06
C ALA A 499 13.09 16.76 -12.01
N GLY A 500 13.07 16.36 -10.74
CA GLY A 500 12.69 17.20 -9.61
C GLY A 500 11.22 17.64 -9.57
N CYS A 501 10.30 16.97 -10.27
CA CYS A 501 8.86 17.09 -10.00
C CYS A 501 8.49 16.52 -8.63
N GLY A 502 7.42 17.04 -8.04
CA GLY A 502 6.97 16.68 -6.69
C GLY A 502 5.93 15.55 -6.64
N PHE A 503 5.76 14.76 -7.70
CA PHE A 503 4.66 13.81 -7.87
C PHE A 503 4.56 12.81 -6.71
N VAL A 504 3.34 12.38 -6.41
CA VAL A 504 3.03 11.35 -5.40
C VAL A 504 2.21 10.21 -6.01
N GLY A 505 2.40 8.98 -5.51
CA GLY A 505 1.74 7.78 -6.01
C GLY A 505 2.69 6.79 -6.69
N GLU A 506 2.14 5.68 -7.19
CA GLU A 506 2.89 4.69 -7.97
C GLU A 506 3.29 5.21 -9.36
N LEU A 507 4.57 5.06 -9.73
CA LEU A 507 5.06 5.41 -11.07
C LEU A 507 4.67 4.34 -12.11
N ASN A 508 3.49 4.51 -12.71
CA ASN A 508 2.97 3.62 -13.74
C ASN A 508 3.49 4.01 -15.13
N ILE A 509 4.48 3.27 -15.64
CA ILE A 509 5.07 3.47 -16.98
C ILE A 509 4.36 2.55 -17.99
N PRO A 510 3.77 3.07 -19.09
CA PRO A 510 3.03 2.25 -20.07
C PRO A 510 3.90 1.22 -20.80
N GLU A 511 3.34 0.03 -21.07
CA GLU A 511 4.00 -1.07 -21.79
C GLU A 511 4.44 -0.74 -23.23
N GLY A 512 3.93 0.35 -23.81
CA GLY A 512 4.35 0.88 -25.10
C GLY A 512 5.72 1.59 -25.10
N VAL A 513 6.21 1.98 -23.91
CA VAL A 513 7.44 2.78 -23.78
C VAL A 513 8.68 1.94 -24.09
N LYS A 514 9.51 2.46 -25.00
CA LYS A 514 10.75 1.83 -25.47
C LYS A 514 12.01 2.49 -24.92
N GLU A 515 11.96 3.78 -24.61
CA GLU A 515 13.11 4.53 -24.13
C GLU A 515 12.74 5.47 -22.99
N ILE A 516 13.52 5.38 -21.92
CA ILE A 516 13.56 6.33 -20.81
C ILE A 516 14.97 6.91 -20.82
N ARG A 517 15.11 8.18 -21.20
CA ARG A 517 16.42 8.85 -21.31
C ARG A 517 16.99 9.19 -19.93
N GLY A 518 18.25 9.62 -19.90
CA GLY A 518 18.94 10.02 -18.68
C GLY A 518 18.20 11.11 -17.90
N TYR A 519 18.35 11.10 -16.58
CA TYR A 519 17.68 11.97 -15.61
C TYR A 519 16.14 11.96 -15.64
N ALA A 520 15.45 11.14 -16.46
CA ALA A 520 14.01 11.28 -16.74
C ALA A 520 13.10 11.47 -15.51
N PHE A 521 13.38 10.76 -14.41
CA PHE A 521 12.71 10.87 -13.12
C PHE A 521 13.68 11.24 -11.97
N ASP A 522 14.87 11.78 -12.27
CA ASP A 522 15.87 12.19 -11.27
C ASP A 522 15.24 12.99 -10.12
N ASN A 523 15.52 12.56 -8.89
CA ASN A 523 15.11 13.21 -7.65
C ASN A 523 13.57 13.37 -7.50
N CYS A 524 12.76 12.60 -8.25
CA CYS A 524 11.30 12.52 -8.10
C CYS A 524 10.91 11.69 -6.86
N LYS A 525 11.19 12.25 -5.68
CA LYS A 525 11.19 11.56 -4.39
C LYS A 525 9.82 11.11 -3.86
N GLY A 526 8.70 11.58 -4.41
CA GLY A 526 7.36 11.21 -3.93
C GLY A 526 6.74 10.01 -4.67
N PHE A 527 7.38 9.50 -5.74
CA PHE A 527 6.94 8.23 -6.33
C PHE A 527 7.27 7.08 -5.37
N TYR A 528 6.26 6.29 -5.02
CA TYR A 528 6.39 5.17 -4.10
C TYR A 528 6.06 3.81 -4.72
N GLY A 529 6.42 2.72 -4.04
CA GLY A 529 6.07 1.36 -4.41
C GLY A 529 6.97 0.73 -5.48
N ASN A 530 6.54 -0.43 -5.99
CA ASN A 530 7.30 -1.24 -6.94
C ASN A 530 7.48 -0.54 -8.31
N LEU A 531 8.73 -0.28 -8.71
CA LEU A 531 9.04 0.23 -10.04
C LEU A 531 8.87 -0.85 -11.12
N LYS A 532 7.71 -0.87 -11.78
CA LYS A 532 7.39 -1.75 -12.91
C LYS A 532 7.96 -1.15 -14.21
N LEU A 533 9.03 -1.73 -14.75
CA LEU A 533 9.62 -1.33 -16.03
C LEU A 533 8.96 -2.07 -17.21
N PRO A 534 8.61 -1.38 -18.32
CA PRO A 534 7.94 -1.99 -19.48
C PRO A 534 8.67 -3.19 -20.07
N ASN A 535 7.94 -4.26 -20.40
CA ASN A 535 8.53 -5.48 -20.99
C ASN A 535 9.22 -5.21 -22.34
N ASN A 536 8.76 -4.18 -23.05
CA ASN A 536 9.30 -3.75 -24.34
C ASN A 536 10.43 -2.71 -24.26
N LEU A 537 10.85 -2.28 -23.07
CA LEU A 537 11.87 -1.24 -22.89
C LEU A 537 13.23 -1.66 -23.49
N GLU A 538 13.71 -0.86 -24.44
CA GLU A 538 14.93 -1.11 -25.23
C GLU A 538 16.13 -0.29 -24.72
N LYS A 539 15.89 0.88 -24.09
CA LYS A 539 16.95 1.75 -23.55
C LYS A 539 16.57 2.42 -22.21
N LEU A 540 17.55 2.47 -21.31
CA LEU A 540 17.61 3.29 -20.08
C LEU A 540 18.79 4.28 -20.23
N GLY A 541 18.73 5.44 -19.59
CA GLY A 541 19.82 6.43 -19.55
C GLY A 541 20.42 6.66 -18.16
N GLU A 542 21.52 7.39 -18.10
CA GLU A 542 22.22 7.66 -16.83
C GLU A 542 21.33 8.44 -15.86
N HIS A 543 21.40 8.10 -14.56
CA HIS A 543 20.59 8.71 -13.51
C HIS A 543 19.05 8.68 -13.72
N SER A 544 18.48 7.84 -14.62
CA SER A 544 17.04 7.89 -14.95
C SER A 544 16.08 7.84 -13.75
N PHE A 545 16.45 7.17 -12.65
CA PHE A 545 15.71 7.11 -11.39
C PHE A 545 16.57 7.51 -10.16
N PHE A 546 17.62 8.31 -10.37
CA PHE A 546 18.56 8.69 -9.31
C PHE A 546 17.86 9.35 -8.12
N LEU A 547 18.19 8.91 -6.90
CA LEU A 547 17.60 9.40 -5.64
C LEU A 547 16.05 9.39 -5.59
N CYS A 548 15.38 8.50 -6.31
CA CYS A 548 13.95 8.19 -6.15
C CYS A 548 13.71 7.37 -4.87
N LYS A 549 13.98 7.99 -3.72
CA LYS A 549 14.11 7.35 -2.40
C LYS A 549 12.89 6.58 -1.89
N ASN A 550 11.69 6.84 -2.43
CA ASN A 550 10.46 6.15 -2.03
C ASN A 550 10.07 4.99 -2.99
N LEU A 551 10.76 4.81 -4.12
CA LEU A 551 10.59 3.62 -4.97
C LEU A 551 11.19 2.41 -4.25
N THR A 552 10.37 1.37 -4.05
CA THR A 552 10.58 0.32 -3.04
C THR A 552 10.29 -1.08 -3.61
N GLY A 553 10.42 -2.13 -2.79
CA GLY A 553 10.11 -3.49 -3.22
C GLY A 553 11.08 -4.06 -4.25
N THR A 554 10.57 -4.82 -5.22
CA THR A 554 11.35 -5.67 -6.14
C THR A 554 11.54 -4.99 -7.51
N LEU A 555 12.78 -4.99 -8.02
CA LEU A 555 13.11 -4.48 -9.35
C LEU A 555 13.41 -5.62 -10.32
N THR A 556 12.74 -5.63 -11.48
CA THR A 556 13.05 -6.52 -12.60
C THR A 556 13.49 -5.72 -13.82
N ILE A 557 14.69 -5.99 -14.33
CA ILE A 557 15.20 -5.34 -15.54
C ILE A 557 14.67 -6.07 -16.79
N PRO A 558 14.03 -5.38 -17.76
CA PRO A 558 13.44 -6.02 -18.94
C PRO A 558 14.45 -6.75 -19.86
N GLN A 559 14.03 -7.89 -20.43
CA GLN A 559 14.89 -8.82 -21.20
C GLN A 559 15.61 -8.20 -22.41
N LYS A 560 15.07 -7.11 -22.97
CA LYS A 560 15.69 -6.39 -24.09
C LYS A 560 16.90 -5.55 -23.68
N ILE A 561 16.95 -5.04 -22.45
CA ILE A 561 18.06 -4.21 -21.94
C ILE A 561 19.39 -4.95 -22.05
N LYS A 562 20.43 -4.25 -22.54
CA LYS A 562 21.81 -4.76 -22.73
C LYS A 562 22.83 -4.07 -21.83
N ILE A 563 22.58 -2.79 -21.54
CA ILE A 563 23.43 -1.94 -20.71
C ILE A 563 22.52 -1.36 -19.63
N ILE A 564 22.90 -1.53 -18.37
CA ILE A 564 22.35 -0.75 -17.27
C ILE A 564 23.32 0.43 -17.07
N PRO A 565 22.89 1.69 -17.22
CA PRO A 565 23.79 2.84 -17.28
C PRO A 565 24.30 3.29 -15.90
N ASN A 566 25.23 4.25 -15.86
CA ASN A 566 25.77 4.79 -14.61
C ASN A 566 24.66 5.42 -13.74
N GLU A 567 24.75 5.18 -12.44
CA GLU A 567 23.88 5.75 -11.39
C GLU A 567 22.35 5.62 -11.63
N CYS A 568 21.93 4.65 -12.46
CA CYS A 568 20.55 4.53 -12.96
C CYS A 568 19.47 4.47 -11.87
N PHE A 569 19.77 3.78 -10.75
CA PHE A 569 18.85 3.59 -9.63
C PHE A 569 19.45 4.00 -8.27
N THR A 570 20.63 4.64 -8.23
CA THR A 570 21.38 4.87 -6.99
C THR A 570 20.56 5.62 -5.94
N GLY A 571 20.52 5.08 -4.72
CA GLY A 571 19.76 5.67 -3.62
C GLY A 571 18.24 5.63 -3.78
N CYS A 572 17.68 4.70 -4.57
CA CYS A 572 16.29 4.28 -4.47
C CYS A 572 16.05 3.48 -3.17
N GLY A 573 14.82 3.44 -2.68
CA GLY A 573 14.44 2.75 -1.45
C GLY A 573 14.08 1.27 -1.61
N PHE A 574 14.66 0.56 -2.59
CA PHE A 574 14.30 -0.83 -2.86
C PHE A 574 14.55 -1.74 -1.65
N ASP A 575 13.71 -2.75 -1.49
CA ASP A 575 13.77 -3.62 -0.31
C ASP A 575 13.20 -5.03 -0.56
N GLY A 576 12.83 -5.33 -1.80
CA GLY A 576 12.59 -6.68 -2.32
C GLY A 576 13.84 -7.21 -3.03
N THR A 577 13.66 -8.01 -4.08
CA THR A 577 14.77 -8.63 -4.84
C THR A 577 15.17 -7.83 -6.08
N LEU A 578 16.33 -8.17 -6.67
CA LEU A 578 16.82 -7.62 -7.93
C LEU A 578 16.93 -8.73 -8.98
N THR A 579 16.13 -8.66 -10.04
CA THR A 579 16.18 -9.62 -11.17
C THR A 579 16.87 -9.01 -12.38
N LEU A 580 18.05 -9.55 -12.72
CA LEU A 580 18.87 -9.15 -13.86
C LEU A 580 18.77 -10.18 -14.99
N PRO A 581 18.39 -9.81 -16.24
CA PRO A 581 18.26 -10.76 -17.33
C PRO A 581 19.64 -11.14 -17.90
N ASN A 582 19.78 -12.39 -18.32
CA ASN A 582 20.99 -12.93 -18.96
C ASN A 582 21.45 -12.20 -20.24
N GLY A 583 20.64 -11.27 -20.76
CA GLY A 583 20.98 -10.44 -21.91
C GLY A 583 21.81 -9.19 -21.59
N VAL A 584 22.02 -8.84 -20.31
CA VAL A 584 22.85 -7.70 -19.90
C VAL A 584 24.34 -8.03 -20.06
N THR A 585 25.06 -7.16 -20.75
CA THR A 585 26.51 -7.26 -20.99
C THR A 585 27.34 -6.23 -20.24
N SER A 586 26.72 -5.17 -19.70
CA SER A 586 27.40 -4.15 -18.89
C SER A 586 26.46 -3.53 -17.84
N ILE A 587 27.02 -3.18 -16.68
CA ILE A 587 26.34 -2.46 -15.59
C ILE A 587 27.26 -1.32 -15.16
N GLY A 588 26.79 -0.07 -15.24
CA GLY A 588 27.55 1.14 -14.93
C GLY A 588 27.90 1.28 -13.45
N ASN A 589 28.80 2.23 -13.14
CA ASN A 589 29.21 2.52 -11.76
C ASN A 589 28.01 2.89 -10.90
N SER A 590 28.03 2.44 -9.64
CA SER A 590 27.02 2.73 -8.62
C SER A 590 25.57 2.38 -8.98
N ALA A 591 25.31 1.65 -10.08
CA ALA A 591 23.98 1.55 -10.69
C ALA A 591 22.88 1.01 -9.76
N PHE A 592 23.23 0.14 -8.81
CA PHE A 592 22.38 -0.35 -7.72
C PHE A 592 23.01 -0.10 -6.33
N GLY A 593 23.83 0.95 -6.21
CA GLY A 593 24.42 1.39 -4.94
C GLY A 593 23.41 2.10 -4.05
N ASP A 594 23.52 1.92 -2.73
CA ASP A 594 22.60 2.47 -1.71
C ASP A 594 21.12 2.12 -1.97
N CYS A 595 20.87 0.93 -2.53
CA CYS A 595 19.54 0.49 -2.96
C CYS A 595 18.84 -0.51 -2.01
N HIS A 596 19.49 -0.97 -0.94
CA HIS A 596 18.90 -1.84 0.10
C HIS A 596 18.19 -3.14 -0.35
N PHE A 597 18.45 -3.64 -1.58
CA PHE A 597 17.91 -4.91 -2.08
C PHE A 597 18.24 -6.10 -1.17
N LYS A 598 17.31 -7.06 -1.08
CA LYS A 598 17.39 -8.26 -0.23
C LYS A 598 17.36 -9.55 -1.08
N GLY A 599 17.61 -10.70 -0.46
CA GLY A 599 17.54 -12.01 -1.12
C GLY A 599 18.81 -12.38 -1.91
N GLU A 600 18.75 -13.46 -2.69
CA GLU A 600 19.88 -13.90 -3.51
C GLU A 600 20.09 -12.99 -4.75
N LEU A 601 21.36 -12.65 -5.04
CA LEU A 601 21.74 -11.89 -6.23
C LEU A 601 22.18 -12.84 -7.36
N SER A 602 21.39 -12.89 -8.43
CA SER A 602 21.76 -13.60 -9.67
C SER A 602 22.40 -12.63 -10.67
N LEU A 603 23.67 -12.87 -11.01
CA LEU A 603 24.44 -12.03 -11.92
C LEU A 603 24.36 -12.54 -13.38
N PRO A 604 24.20 -11.67 -14.39
CA PRO A 604 24.17 -12.09 -15.79
C PRO A 604 25.45 -12.84 -16.20
N LYS A 605 25.29 -14.03 -16.76
CA LYS A 605 26.37 -14.98 -17.10
C LYS A 605 27.50 -14.43 -17.99
N ASP A 606 27.21 -13.37 -18.74
CA ASP A 606 28.07 -12.78 -19.76
C ASP A 606 28.79 -11.49 -19.31
N LEU A 607 28.62 -11.06 -18.05
CA LEU A 607 29.45 -9.99 -17.48
C LEU A 607 30.95 -10.35 -17.54
N ARG A 608 31.78 -9.35 -17.84
CA ARG A 608 33.25 -9.44 -17.88
C ARG A 608 33.94 -8.61 -16.79
N ILE A 609 33.29 -7.53 -16.37
CA ILE A 609 33.75 -6.61 -15.32
C ILE A 609 32.55 -6.33 -14.42
N ILE A 610 32.78 -6.30 -13.11
CA ILE A 610 31.85 -5.67 -12.16
C ILE A 610 32.47 -4.33 -11.78
N ASN A 611 31.79 -3.24 -12.10
CA ASN A 611 32.31 -1.87 -11.91
C ASN A 611 32.28 -1.42 -10.44
N ASN A 612 32.71 -0.18 -10.18
CA ASN A 612 32.82 0.35 -8.82
C ASN A 612 31.44 0.60 -8.19
N ASN A 613 31.29 0.30 -6.89
CA ASN A 613 30.09 0.48 -6.07
C ASN A 613 28.77 -0.13 -6.62
N VAL A 614 28.81 -1.02 -7.62
CA VAL A 614 27.60 -1.45 -8.38
C VAL A 614 26.49 -1.99 -7.49
N PHE A 615 26.84 -2.76 -6.46
CA PHE A 615 25.92 -3.38 -5.51
C PHE A 615 26.23 -2.99 -4.05
N SER A 616 26.92 -1.86 -3.81
CA SER A 616 27.30 -1.44 -2.45
C SER A 616 26.08 -1.04 -1.61
N ASN A 617 26.12 -1.34 -0.30
CA ASN A 617 25.09 -0.99 0.68
C ASN A 617 23.69 -1.56 0.33
N ASN A 618 23.69 -2.85 -0.04
CA ASN A 618 22.49 -3.68 -0.14
C ASN A 618 22.49 -4.74 0.98
N ASP A 619 21.37 -5.44 1.11
CA ASP A 619 21.05 -6.44 2.14
C ASP A 619 21.05 -7.87 1.54
N PHE A 620 21.77 -8.09 0.42
CA PHE A 620 21.80 -9.36 -0.32
C PHE A 620 22.28 -10.53 0.56
N SER A 621 21.65 -11.69 0.39
CA SER A 621 21.79 -12.88 1.24
C SER A 621 22.04 -14.16 0.45
N GLY A 622 22.48 -15.21 1.13
CA GLY A 622 22.79 -16.50 0.51
C GLY A 622 24.16 -16.52 -0.17
N GLU A 623 24.40 -17.53 -1.01
CA GLU A 623 25.68 -17.71 -1.71
C GLU A 623 25.74 -16.89 -3.02
N LEU A 624 26.61 -15.87 -3.06
CA LEU A 624 26.89 -15.12 -4.28
C LEU A 624 27.62 -15.99 -5.32
N LYS A 625 27.02 -16.15 -6.50
CA LYS A 625 27.56 -16.97 -7.59
C LYS A 625 28.11 -16.07 -8.71
N LEU A 626 29.45 -16.03 -8.85
CA LEU A 626 30.15 -15.16 -9.79
C LEU A 626 30.16 -15.72 -11.23
N PRO A 627 29.77 -14.93 -12.26
CA PRO A 627 29.87 -15.32 -13.67
C PRO A 627 31.26 -15.74 -14.11
N LYS A 628 31.34 -16.86 -14.84
CA LYS A 628 32.57 -17.56 -15.25
C LYS A 628 33.56 -16.76 -16.13
N ASN A 629 33.20 -15.57 -16.57
CA ASN A 629 33.99 -14.77 -17.51
C ASN A 629 34.47 -13.43 -16.90
N ILE A 630 34.33 -13.24 -15.58
CA ILE A 630 34.78 -12.02 -14.90
C ILE A 630 36.31 -12.02 -14.75
N SER A 631 36.96 -10.97 -15.28
CA SER A 631 38.39 -10.73 -15.07
C SER A 631 38.68 -9.78 -13.90
N VAL A 632 37.76 -8.85 -13.60
CA VAL A 632 37.94 -7.79 -12.59
C VAL A 632 36.66 -7.55 -11.79
N ILE A 633 36.82 -7.44 -10.46
CA ILE A 633 35.80 -6.91 -9.55
C ILE A 633 36.28 -5.55 -9.02
N GLY A 634 35.48 -4.51 -9.25
CA GLY A 634 35.78 -3.12 -8.94
C GLY A 634 35.79 -2.77 -7.44
N GLU A 635 36.14 -1.52 -7.17
CA GLU A 635 36.23 -0.98 -5.81
C GLU A 635 34.83 -0.92 -5.17
N LYS A 636 34.74 -1.42 -3.93
CA LYS A 636 33.51 -1.51 -3.12
C LYS A 636 32.31 -2.18 -3.81
N ALA A 637 32.52 -2.97 -4.86
CA ALA A 637 31.48 -3.54 -5.73
C ALA A 637 30.31 -4.22 -4.98
N PHE A 638 30.59 -4.92 -3.87
CA PHE A 638 29.63 -5.57 -2.98
C PHE A 638 29.78 -5.12 -1.51
N ALA A 639 30.38 -3.96 -1.24
CA ALA A 639 30.59 -3.49 0.13
C ALA A 639 29.28 -3.39 0.93
N TYR A 640 29.36 -3.66 2.23
CA TYR A 640 28.27 -3.65 3.22
C TYR A 640 27.15 -4.70 3.03
N ASN A 641 27.27 -5.65 2.11
CA ASN A 641 26.32 -6.78 1.95
C ASN A 641 26.49 -7.84 3.05
N TRP A 642 26.12 -7.47 4.27
CA TRP A 642 26.42 -8.23 5.49
C TRP A 642 25.79 -9.61 5.59
N ARG A 643 24.75 -9.91 4.79
CA ARG A 643 24.04 -11.21 4.78
C ARG A 643 24.54 -12.21 3.73
N LEU A 644 25.46 -11.84 2.83
CA LEU A 644 26.09 -12.80 1.93
C LEU A 644 26.82 -13.85 2.78
N MET A 645 26.60 -15.13 2.49
CA MET A 645 26.97 -16.24 3.36
C MET A 645 27.44 -17.48 2.59
N GLY A 646 27.87 -18.51 3.33
CA GLY A 646 28.44 -19.72 2.75
C GLY A 646 29.81 -19.46 2.14
N THR A 647 30.15 -20.23 1.09
CA THR A 647 31.48 -20.20 0.47
C THR A 647 31.46 -19.48 -0.88
N LEU A 648 32.20 -18.38 -0.99
CA LEU A 648 32.35 -17.61 -2.23
C LEU A 648 33.45 -18.20 -3.11
N GLU A 649 33.06 -18.88 -4.19
CA GLU A 649 34.00 -19.36 -5.22
C GLU A 649 34.25 -18.29 -6.30
N PHE A 650 35.52 -17.96 -6.49
CA PHE A 650 35.98 -17.03 -7.51
C PHE A 650 36.28 -17.77 -8.83
N PRO A 651 35.86 -17.24 -10.00
CA PRO A 651 35.96 -17.94 -11.28
C PRO A 651 37.38 -17.87 -11.87
N GLU A 652 37.79 -18.96 -12.52
CA GLU A 652 39.06 -19.03 -13.25
C GLU A 652 39.11 -17.97 -14.37
N GLY A 653 40.20 -17.19 -14.41
CA GLY A 653 40.35 -16.01 -15.27
C GLY A 653 40.18 -14.66 -14.56
N ILE A 654 39.75 -14.62 -13.29
CA ILE A 654 39.81 -13.40 -12.47
C ILE A 654 41.26 -13.05 -12.11
N GLN A 655 41.66 -11.80 -12.33
CA GLN A 655 43.03 -11.32 -12.06
C GLN A 655 43.10 -10.41 -10.83
N SER A 656 42.06 -9.61 -10.56
CA SER A 656 42.08 -8.68 -9.43
C SER A 656 40.72 -8.47 -8.74
N ILE A 657 40.79 -8.41 -7.41
CA ILE A 657 39.72 -8.01 -6.51
C ILE A 657 40.04 -6.60 -5.97
N GLY A 658 39.17 -5.63 -6.23
CA GLY A 658 39.33 -4.22 -5.90
C GLY A 658 39.33 -3.90 -4.39
N ALA A 659 39.77 -2.69 -4.06
CA ALA A 659 39.75 -2.20 -2.68
C ALA A 659 38.31 -2.14 -2.15
N GLY A 660 38.09 -2.61 -0.93
CA GLY A 660 36.78 -2.69 -0.29
C GLY A 660 35.75 -3.61 -0.95
N ALA A 661 36.11 -4.40 -1.99
CA ALA A 661 35.14 -5.08 -2.87
C ALA A 661 34.04 -5.88 -2.15
N PHE A 662 34.37 -6.56 -1.05
CA PHE A 662 33.45 -7.30 -0.17
C PHE A 662 33.52 -6.80 1.29
N ALA A 663 33.95 -5.57 1.53
CA ALA A 663 34.08 -5.04 2.88
C ALA A 663 32.73 -5.13 3.64
N HIS A 664 32.78 -5.53 4.91
CA HIS A 664 31.63 -5.78 5.79
C HIS A 664 30.61 -6.83 5.29
N CYS A 665 31.00 -7.74 4.40
CA CYS A 665 30.25 -8.98 4.09
C CYS A 665 30.37 -9.99 5.26
N ARG A 666 29.79 -9.63 6.41
CA ARG A 666 30.05 -10.25 7.72
C ARG A 666 29.69 -11.73 7.84
N SER A 667 28.71 -12.21 7.07
CA SER A 667 28.25 -13.61 7.10
C SER A 667 28.98 -14.55 6.14
N LEU A 668 29.94 -14.09 5.32
CA LEU A 668 30.72 -15.00 4.45
C LEU A 668 31.51 -15.98 5.31
N GLU A 669 31.41 -17.27 5.00
CA GLU A 669 31.98 -18.36 5.81
C GLU A 669 33.26 -18.92 5.18
N GLY A 670 33.29 -19.02 3.85
CA GLY A 670 34.41 -19.56 3.08
C GLY A 670 34.77 -18.70 1.87
N LEU A 671 36.04 -18.76 1.45
CA LEU A 671 36.49 -18.24 0.15
C LEU A 671 37.21 -19.37 -0.62
N ILE A 672 36.95 -19.49 -1.93
CA ILE A 672 37.72 -20.38 -2.82
C ILE A 672 38.35 -19.53 -3.94
N PHE A 673 39.67 -19.45 -3.96
CA PHE A 673 40.43 -18.67 -4.93
C PHE A 673 40.99 -19.54 -6.07
N PRO A 674 40.86 -19.13 -7.35
CA PRO A 674 41.33 -19.85 -8.54
C PRO A 674 42.85 -19.78 -8.73
N GLU A 675 43.35 -20.42 -9.79
CA GLU A 675 44.78 -20.38 -10.13
C GLU A 675 45.20 -19.02 -10.72
N SER A 676 44.30 -18.33 -11.44
CA SER A 676 44.57 -17.05 -12.11
C SER A 676 44.70 -15.80 -11.21
N LEU A 677 44.42 -15.88 -9.91
CA LEU A 677 44.26 -14.69 -9.08
C LEU A 677 45.60 -14.01 -8.79
N GLU A 678 45.81 -12.82 -9.35
CA GLU A 678 47.08 -12.08 -9.19
C GLU A 678 47.06 -11.11 -7.99
N ASN A 679 45.94 -10.42 -7.72
CA ASN A 679 45.92 -9.25 -6.83
C ASN A 679 44.66 -9.13 -5.95
N ILE A 680 44.83 -8.99 -4.63
CA ILE A 680 43.78 -8.66 -3.65
C ILE A 680 44.11 -7.30 -3.01
N ARG A 681 43.30 -6.27 -3.31
CA ARG A 681 43.62 -4.86 -3.00
C ARG A 681 43.14 -4.35 -1.63
N TRP A 682 43.80 -3.29 -1.16
CA TRP A 682 43.42 -2.44 -0.04
C TRP A 682 43.75 -0.98 -0.37
N GLU A 683 42.88 -0.04 -0.01
CA GLU A 683 43.19 1.40 -0.08
C GLU A 683 42.68 2.17 1.15
N SER A 684 43.30 3.31 1.43
CA SER A 684 43.00 4.14 2.59
C SER A 684 41.60 4.76 2.49
N SER A 685 40.72 4.47 3.44
CA SER A 685 39.33 4.95 3.48
C SER A 685 38.95 5.53 4.84
N TRP A 686 38.02 6.49 4.84
CA TRP A 686 37.50 7.14 6.06
C TRP A 686 36.53 6.28 6.87
N THR A 687 36.05 5.16 6.30
CA THR A 687 34.93 4.35 6.82
C THR A 687 35.31 2.89 7.16
N GLU A 688 36.61 2.60 7.31
CA GLU A 688 37.13 1.26 7.68
C GLU A 688 36.58 0.14 6.77
N ASP A 689 36.57 0.40 5.46
CA ASP A 689 36.04 -0.44 4.38
C ASP A 689 37.00 -0.50 3.18
N GLY A 690 38.30 -0.30 3.45
CA GLY A 690 39.35 -0.17 2.43
C GLY A 690 39.88 -1.50 1.89
N GLY A 691 39.93 -2.54 2.73
CA GLY A 691 40.39 -3.87 2.35
C GLY A 691 39.33 -4.71 1.64
N ALA A 692 39.74 -5.45 0.61
CA ALA A 692 38.84 -6.31 -0.18
C ALA A 692 37.86 -7.17 0.64
N PHE A 693 38.28 -7.69 1.80
CA PHE A 693 37.47 -8.48 2.73
C PHE A 693 37.47 -7.88 4.16
N GLN A 694 37.68 -6.57 4.29
CA GLN A 694 37.74 -5.90 5.59
C GLN A 694 36.42 -6.06 6.36
N GLY A 695 36.44 -6.53 7.61
CA GLY A 695 35.25 -6.75 8.42
C GLY A 695 34.42 -8.00 8.07
N CYS A 696 34.96 -8.95 7.30
CA CYS A 696 34.30 -10.24 7.00
C CYS A 696 34.50 -11.25 8.14
N TYR A 697 33.89 -10.99 9.29
CA TYR A 697 34.13 -11.73 10.55
C TYR A 697 33.74 -13.21 10.52
N GLY A 698 32.82 -13.63 9.65
CA GLY A 698 32.38 -15.03 9.53
C GLY A 698 33.40 -15.97 8.91
N ILE A 699 34.43 -15.46 8.21
CA ILE A 699 35.31 -16.28 7.37
C ILE A 699 36.12 -17.23 8.25
N ASN A 700 35.84 -18.52 8.07
CA ASN A 700 36.37 -19.66 8.82
C ASN A 700 36.93 -20.77 7.91
N SER A 701 36.91 -20.57 6.58
CA SER A 701 37.66 -21.38 5.62
C SER A 701 38.19 -20.50 4.48
N ILE A 702 39.38 -20.82 3.98
CA ILE A 702 39.90 -20.30 2.72
C ILE A 702 40.61 -21.45 2.01
N VAL A 703 40.25 -21.71 0.75
CA VAL A 703 40.94 -22.65 -0.14
C VAL A 703 41.56 -21.86 -1.29
N CYS A 704 42.85 -22.02 -1.53
CA CYS A 704 43.52 -21.54 -2.73
C CYS A 704 43.78 -22.72 -3.68
N LYS A 705 43.53 -22.54 -4.98
CA LYS A 705 43.84 -23.55 -6.01
C LYS A 705 45.21 -23.35 -6.66
N GLY A 706 45.71 -22.11 -6.71
CA GLY A 706 46.99 -21.78 -7.33
C GLY A 706 48.22 -22.32 -6.60
N ASP A 707 49.22 -22.78 -7.36
CA ASP A 707 50.57 -23.09 -6.85
C ASP A 707 51.38 -21.82 -6.49
N LEU A 708 50.97 -20.66 -7.00
CA LEU A 708 51.60 -19.35 -6.76
C LEU A 708 50.68 -18.47 -5.91
N PRO A 709 51.14 -17.95 -4.75
CA PRO A 709 50.31 -17.07 -3.92
C PRO A 709 50.03 -15.71 -4.57
N ALA A 710 48.75 -15.33 -4.63
CA ALA A 710 48.31 -14.01 -5.07
C ALA A 710 48.92 -12.87 -4.23
N CYS A 711 49.13 -11.70 -4.82
CA CYS A 711 49.62 -10.52 -4.10
C CYS A 711 48.51 -9.92 -3.20
N VAL A 712 48.70 -10.01 -1.88
CA VAL A 712 47.76 -9.48 -0.87
C VAL A 712 48.27 -8.15 -0.33
N GLN A 713 47.50 -7.08 -0.50
CA GLN A 713 47.83 -5.77 0.08
C GLN A 713 47.50 -5.72 1.57
N THR A 714 48.36 -5.06 2.36
CA THR A 714 48.22 -4.93 3.82
C THR A 714 46.86 -4.33 4.18
N GLY A 715 46.08 -5.04 5.01
CA GLY A 715 44.71 -4.64 5.39
C GLY A 715 43.60 -5.31 4.56
N ALA A 716 43.90 -5.99 3.45
CA ALA A 716 42.88 -6.64 2.61
C ALA A 716 41.99 -7.66 3.35
N PHE A 717 42.51 -8.32 4.39
CA PHE A 717 41.80 -9.27 5.26
C PHE A 717 41.68 -8.77 6.71
N GLU A 718 41.62 -7.45 6.93
CA GLU A 718 41.48 -6.90 8.28
C GLU A 718 40.14 -7.32 8.93
N GLY A 719 40.21 -7.93 10.12
CA GLY A 719 39.06 -8.51 10.82
C GLY A 719 38.78 -9.99 10.53
N VAL A 720 39.44 -10.62 9.54
CA VAL A 720 39.34 -12.08 9.33
C VAL A 720 40.15 -12.83 10.40
N ALA A 721 39.60 -13.91 10.95
CA ALA A 721 40.16 -14.63 12.08
C ALA A 721 41.26 -15.65 11.70
N LYS A 722 42.39 -15.16 11.15
CA LYS A 722 43.52 -15.93 10.56
C LYS A 722 44.17 -17.00 11.48
N ASP A 723 43.86 -16.97 12.78
CA ASP A 723 44.35 -17.90 13.80
C ASP A 723 43.44 -19.14 13.98
N ASN A 724 42.15 -19.04 13.63
CA ASN A 724 41.12 -19.96 14.09
C ASN A 724 40.98 -21.22 13.22
N PHE A 725 41.28 -21.10 11.93
CA PHE A 725 41.09 -22.14 10.91
C PHE A 725 42.38 -22.47 10.16
N THR A 726 42.28 -23.32 9.14
CA THR A 726 43.38 -23.73 8.26
C THR A 726 43.17 -23.15 6.88
N LEU A 727 44.19 -22.48 6.34
CA LEU A 727 44.26 -22.11 4.93
C LEU A 727 44.62 -23.37 4.12
N GLU A 728 43.73 -23.81 3.24
CA GLU A 728 43.95 -24.99 2.41
C GLU A 728 44.53 -24.59 1.05
N VAL A 729 45.59 -25.28 0.62
CA VAL A 729 46.39 -24.95 -0.58
C VAL A 729 46.85 -26.24 -1.28
N PRO A 730 47.38 -26.20 -2.52
CA PRO A 730 48.00 -27.37 -3.13
C PRO A 730 49.17 -27.90 -2.27
N GLU A 731 49.33 -29.22 -2.19
CA GLU A 731 50.39 -29.86 -1.39
C GLU A 731 51.80 -29.39 -1.80
N SER A 732 51.98 -29.11 -3.10
CA SER A 732 53.14 -28.48 -3.73
C SER A 732 53.43 -27.04 -3.29
N ALA A 733 52.41 -26.30 -2.83
CA ALA A 733 52.45 -24.85 -2.63
C ALA A 733 52.63 -24.42 -1.17
N ILE A 734 52.50 -25.34 -0.20
CA ILE A 734 52.47 -25.04 1.25
C ILE A 734 53.62 -24.11 1.68
N SER A 735 54.86 -24.41 1.29
CA SER A 735 56.02 -23.58 1.65
C SER A 735 56.08 -22.21 0.96
N GLN A 736 55.36 -22.02 -0.15
CA GLN A 736 55.26 -20.72 -0.83
C GLN A 736 54.26 -19.81 -0.09
N TYR A 737 53.08 -20.33 0.25
CA TYR A 737 52.07 -19.61 1.05
C TYR A 737 52.59 -19.25 2.45
N GLN A 738 53.41 -20.11 3.08
CA GLN A 738 54.08 -19.81 4.35
C GLN A 738 55.07 -18.63 4.28
N ALA A 739 55.59 -18.29 3.09
CA ALA A 739 56.58 -17.23 2.89
C ALA A 739 56.00 -15.95 2.26
N ALA A 740 54.80 -16.00 1.68
CA ALA A 740 54.19 -14.89 0.95
C ALA A 740 53.53 -13.86 1.90
N PRO A 741 53.79 -12.54 1.74
CA PRO A 741 53.16 -11.50 2.56
C PRO A 741 51.63 -11.58 2.58
N GLY A 742 51.03 -11.37 3.76
CA GLY A 742 49.59 -11.44 3.99
C GLY A 742 49.03 -12.87 4.11
N TRP A 743 49.61 -13.84 3.40
CA TRP A 743 49.34 -15.27 3.55
C TRP A 743 50.09 -15.90 4.74
N CYS A 744 51.33 -15.46 4.98
CA CYS A 744 52.14 -15.84 6.15
C CYS A 744 51.50 -15.49 7.49
N ASP A 745 50.46 -14.65 7.50
CA ASP A 745 49.68 -14.28 8.68
C ASP A 745 48.73 -15.41 9.15
N PHE A 746 48.43 -16.39 8.30
CA PHE A 746 47.56 -17.53 8.63
C PHE A 746 48.38 -18.62 9.33
N LYS A 747 48.04 -18.93 10.59
CA LYS A 747 48.88 -19.79 11.46
C LYS A 747 48.85 -21.28 11.12
N ARG A 748 47.97 -21.72 10.21
CA ARG A 748 47.81 -23.13 9.81
C ARG A 748 47.60 -23.17 8.30
N ILE A 749 48.44 -23.93 7.60
CA ILE A 749 48.42 -24.08 6.14
C ILE A 749 48.59 -25.58 5.82
N ALA A 750 47.68 -26.17 5.04
CA ALA A 750 47.63 -27.61 4.76
C ALA A 750 47.01 -27.95 3.39
N ALA A 751 46.93 -29.24 3.04
CA ALA A 751 46.34 -29.75 1.80
C ALA A 751 44.83 -30.00 1.91
N HIS A 752 44.14 -30.01 0.75
CA HIS A 752 42.69 -30.07 0.58
C HIS A 752 42.17 -31.46 0.14
N HIS A 753 40.97 -31.89 0.58
CA HIS A 753 40.30 -33.16 0.20
C HIS A 753 38.75 -33.12 0.20
N GLU A 754 38.08 -33.82 -0.73
CA GLU A 754 36.59 -33.81 -0.86
C GLU A 754 35.87 -35.19 -0.74
N LEU A 755 34.92 -35.35 0.21
CA LEU A 755 33.88 -36.40 0.21
C LEU A 755 32.65 -36.05 1.08
N VAL A 756 31.42 -36.07 0.53
CA VAL A 756 30.17 -35.75 1.27
C VAL A 756 28.95 -36.52 0.75
N CYS A 757 28.05 -36.96 1.65
CA CYS A 757 26.72 -37.51 1.32
C CYS A 757 25.60 -36.51 1.67
N ARG A 758 24.58 -36.36 0.82
CA ARG A 758 23.39 -35.52 1.07
C ARG A 758 22.09 -36.19 0.55
N PRO A 759 21.02 -36.32 1.35
CA PRO A 759 20.96 -36.19 2.80
C PRO A 759 21.98 -37.08 3.55
N SER A 760 22.25 -36.76 4.81
CA SER A 760 23.02 -37.61 5.74
C SER A 760 22.11 -38.33 6.76
N VAL A 761 20.80 -38.30 6.52
CA VAL A 761 19.75 -38.94 7.34
C VAL A 761 18.66 -39.51 6.43
N ALA A 762 18.06 -40.63 6.84
CA ALA A 762 16.86 -41.21 6.24
C ALA A 762 15.99 -41.86 7.32
N CYS A 763 14.66 -41.83 7.17
CA CYS A 763 13.77 -42.57 8.06
C CYS A 763 12.57 -43.20 7.31
N ALA A 764 11.91 -44.18 7.94
CA ALA A 764 10.78 -44.89 7.34
C ALA A 764 9.74 -45.36 8.38
N LEU A 765 8.51 -45.56 7.91
CA LEU A 765 7.44 -46.24 8.65
C LEU A 765 7.48 -47.76 8.39
N SER A 766 6.37 -48.46 8.59
CA SER A 766 6.30 -49.93 8.42
C SER A 766 6.30 -50.39 6.96
N THR A 767 5.97 -49.51 6.01
CA THR A 767 6.09 -49.73 4.57
C THR A 767 7.56 -49.83 4.12
N GLU A 768 7.79 -50.37 2.93
CA GLU A 768 9.09 -50.21 2.26
C GLU A 768 9.22 -48.76 1.78
N HIS A 769 10.36 -48.13 2.07
CA HIS A 769 10.64 -46.73 1.72
C HIS A 769 11.93 -46.62 0.87
N LYS A 770 11.99 -45.62 -0.03
CA LYS A 770 13.11 -45.42 -0.97
C LYS A 770 13.55 -43.96 -1.01
N GLN A 771 14.67 -43.68 -0.34
CA GLN A 771 15.28 -42.36 -0.27
C GLN A 771 16.38 -42.22 -1.35
N LYS A 772 16.37 -41.11 -2.09
CA LYS A 772 17.52 -40.70 -2.92
C LYS A 772 18.58 -40.00 -2.07
N LEU A 773 19.84 -40.32 -2.34
CA LEU A 773 21.04 -39.72 -1.77
C LEU A 773 21.96 -39.25 -2.93
N VAL A 774 22.80 -38.25 -2.67
CA VAL A 774 23.83 -37.76 -3.61
C VAL A 774 25.18 -37.78 -2.91
N ILE A 775 26.15 -38.48 -3.50
CA ILE A 775 27.55 -38.50 -3.05
C ILE A 775 28.35 -37.56 -3.95
N ASN A 776 29.14 -36.65 -3.36
CA ASN A 776 30.18 -35.89 -4.05
C ASN A 776 31.56 -36.34 -3.52
N ALA A 777 32.59 -36.39 -4.37
CA ALA A 777 33.92 -36.87 -4.03
C ALA A 777 35.01 -36.31 -4.98
N GLU A 778 36.25 -36.22 -4.53
CA GLU A 778 37.41 -35.89 -5.39
C GLU A 778 37.71 -37.00 -6.42
N GLY A 779 37.42 -38.26 -6.08
CA GLY A 779 37.74 -39.45 -6.86
C GLY A 779 36.79 -40.63 -6.64
N GLU A 780 37.32 -41.85 -6.73
CA GLU A 780 36.55 -43.09 -6.51
C GLU A 780 36.16 -43.26 -5.04
N TRP A 781 34.94 -43.75 -4.80
CA TRP A 781 34.39 -43.99 -3.47
C TRP A 781 33.61 -45.31 -3.41
N GLU A 782 33.46 -45.86 -2.20
CA GLU A 782 32.76 -47.12 -1.92
C GLU A 782 31.95 -47.07 -0.62
N VAL A 783 30.91 -47.92 -0.51
CA VAL A 783 30.19 -48.16 0.75
C VAL A 783 31.02 -49.09 1.63
N ALA A 784 31.54 -48.56 2.74
CA ALA A 784 32.34 -49.31 3.72
C ALA A 784 31.48 -50.18 4.65
N SER A 785 30.25 -49.76 4.98
CA SER A 785 29.30 -50.55 5.78
C SER A 785 27.85 -50.06 5.64
N LYS A 786 26.88 -50.92 5.99
CA LYS A 786 25.43 -50.63 6.04
C LYS A 786 24.69 -51.66 6.93
N PRO A 787 23.43 -51.43 7.35
CA PRO A 787 22.61 -52.45 7.98
C PRO A 787 22.08 -53.51 6.98
N ASP A 788 21.70 -54.69 7.47
CA ASP A 788 21.14 -55.78 6.64
C ASP A 788 19.73 -55.48 6.09
N TRP A 789 18.97 -54.66 6.82
CA TRP A 789 17.63 -54.21 6.45
C TRP A 789 17.62 -52.99 5.51
N CYS A 790 18.80 -52.47 5.16
CA CYS A 790 19.01 -51.43 4.15
C CYS A 790 19.67 -52.02 2.89
N GLU A 791 19.34 -51.52 1.71
CA GLU A 791 20.06 -51.77 0.46
C GLU A 791 20.45 -50.45 -0.20
N VAL A 792 21.65 -50.41 -0.79
CA VAL A 792 22.28 -49.18 -1.31
C VAL A 792 22.75 -49.45 -2.72
N SER A 793 22.28 -48.69 -3.70
CA SER A 793 22.58 -48.92 -5.12
C SER A 793 22.80 -47.60 -5.89
N PRO A 794 23.95 -47.39 -6.56
CA PRO A 794 25.13 -48.26 -6.55
C PRO A 794 25.86 -48.25 -5.19
N ALA A 795 26.63 -49.30 -4.91
CA ALA A 795 27.44 -49.42 -3.68
C ALA A 795 28.86 -48.84 -3.80
N SER A 796 29.19 -48.24 -4.94
CA SER A 796 30.43 -47.52 -5.23
C SER A 796 30.22 -46.54 -6.39
N GLY A 797 31.12 -45.58 -6.55
CA GLY A 797 31.03 -44.57 -7.58
C GLY A 797 32.31 -43.75 -7.72
N ASN A 798 32.23 -42.64 -8.44
CA ASN A 798 33.34 -41.71 -8.67
C ASN A 798 32.77 -40.31 -8.87
N LYS A 799 33.29 -39.32 -8.15
CA LYS A 799 32.75 -37.95 -8.10
C LYS A 799 31.23 -37.93 -7.82
N LYS A 800 30.53 -36.92 -8.34
CA LYS A 800 29.08 -36.74 -8.15
C LYS A 800 28.28 -37.95 -8.68
N THR A 801 27.66 -38.69 -7.77
CA THR A 801 26.90 -39.92 -8.06
C THR A 801 25.55 -39.88 -7.31
N GLU A 802 24.44 -40.22 -7.98
CA GLU A 802 23.15 -40.46 -7.33
C GLU A 802 23.07 -41.90 -6.83
N VAL A 803 22.55 -42.10 -5.62
CA VAL A 803 22.45 -43.39 -4.93
C VAL A 803 21.04 -43.57 -4.35
N THR A 804 20.43 -44.73 -4.57
CA THR A 804 19.16 -45.11 -3.95
C THR A 804 19.40 -45.92 -2.68
N LEU A 805 18.87 -45.45 -1.56
CA LEU A 805 18.75 -46.19 -0.30
C LEU A 805 17.34 -46.78 -0.20
N THR A 806 17.23 -48.11 -0.17
CA THR A 806 15.98 -48.83 0.09
C THR A 806 15.95 -49.32 1.53
N ILE A 807 14.92 -48.93 2.28
CA ILE A 807 14.65 -49.38 3.65
C ILE A 807 13.54 -50.42 3.57
N LYS A 808 13.84 -51.66 3.92
CA LYS A 808 12.89 -52.78 3.81
C LYS A 808 11.73 -52.61 4.79
N GLY A 809 10.53 -52.98 4.37
CA GLY A 809 9.34 -52.96 5.22
C GLY A 809 9.45 -53.82 6.50
N MET A 810 8.51 -53.61 7.41
CA MET A 810 8.37 -54.36 8.67
C MET A 810 6.89 -54.52 9.02
N ALA A 811 6.57 -55.35 10.02
CA ALA A 811 5.19 -55.48 10.48
C ALA A 811 4.70 -54.15 11.12
N LYS A 812 3.44 -53.78 10.82
CA LYS A 812 2.76 -52.66 11.48
C LYS A 812 2.83 -52.84 13.00
N ASN A 813 3.18 -51.78 13.73
CA ASN A 813 3.39 -51.75 15.19
C ASN A 813 4.51 -52.65 15.78
N ALA A 814 5.52 -53.06 15.00
CA ALA A 814 6.70 -53.78 15.54
C ALA A 814 7.79 -52.82 16.10
N ASP A 815 8.74 -53.37 16.87
CA ASP A 815 9.82 -52.61 17.51
C ASP A 815 10.68 -51.81 16.51
N SER A 816 11.09 -50.61 16.91
CA SER A 816 11.83 -49.66 16.06
C SER A 816 13.32 -50.04 15.94
N ARG A 817 13.96 -49.62 14.84
CA ARG A 817 15.36 -49.96 14.53
C ARG A 817 16.16 -48.79 13.95
N ASP A 818 17.43 -48.71 14.32
CA ASP A 818 18.37 -47.66 13.91
C ASP A 818 19.67 -48.25 13.33
N GLY A 819 20.39 -47.49 12.50
CA GLY A 819 21.63 -47.92 11.86
C GLY A 819 22.35 -46.80 11.09
N LYS A 820 23.46 -47.15 10.42
CA LYS A 820 24.25 -46.22 9.59
C LYS A 820 24.74 -46.88 8.31
N VAL A 821 24.77 -46.10 7.23
CA VAL A 821 25.50 -46.38 5.99
C VAL A 821 26.77 -45.52 5.98
N VAL A 822 27.91 -46.09 5.63
CA VAL A 822 29.21 -45.39 5.64
C VAL A 822 29.85 -45.44 4.25
N PHE A 823 30.33 -44.30 3.78
CA PHE A 823 31.03 -44.10 2.51
C PHE A 823 32.51 -43.77 2.75
N ARG A 824 33.40 -44.19 1.86
CA ARG A 824 34.86 -44.00 1.95
C ARG A 824 35.46 -43.54 0.62
N LEU A 825 36.42 -42.61 0.65
CA LEU A 825 37.32 -42.34 -0.47
C LEU A 825 38.31 -43.49 -0.64
N LYS A 826 38.45 -44.00 -1.86
CA LYS A 826 39.34 -45.11 -2.16
C LYS A 826 40.80 -44.68 -2.01
N ASP A 827 41.63 -45.59 -1.48
CA ASP A 827 43.06 -45.37 -1.20
C ASP A 827 43.38 -44.15 -0.28
N LYS A 828 42.37 -43.68 0.47
CA LYS A 828 42.45 -42.63 1.49
C LYS A 828 41.74 -43.10 2.77
N ASP A 829 42.13 -42.57 3.93
CA ASP A 829 41.48 -42.88 5.22
C ASP A 829 40.42 -41.81 5.58
N TYR A 830 39.58 -41.44 4.61
CA TYR A 830 38.57 -40.39 4.73
C TYR A 830 37.18 -40.95 4.43
N THR A 831 36.21 -40.66 5.30
CA THR A 831 34.86 -41.28 5.30
C THR A 831 33.74 -40.30 5.59
N HIS A 832 32.51 -40.66 5.24
CA HIS A 832 31.29 -39.89 5.51
C HIS A 832 30.11 -40.82 5.81
N GLU A 833 29.19 -40.43 6.69
CA GLU A 833 28.09 -41.30 7.16
C GLU A 833 26.70 -40.79 6.75
N CYS A 834 25.75 -41.70 6.60
CA CYS A 834 24.31 -41.44 6.56
C CYS A 834 23.61 -42.28 7.64
N SER A 835 22.87 -41.65 8.55
CA SER A 835 22.10 -42.34 9.59
C SER A 835 20.74 -42.81 9.05
N VAL A 836 20.24 -43.95 9.52
CA VAL A 836 18.97 -44.53 9.05
C VAL A 836 18.14 -45.06 10.23
N SER A 837 16.86 -44.73 10.28
CA SER A 837 15.92 -45.23 11.31
C SER A 837 14.59 -45.73 10.74
N GLN A 838 13.89 -46.59 11.46
CA GLN A 838 12.57 -47.10 11.04
C GLN A 838 11.67 -47.43 12.23
N TYR A 839 10.38 -47.11 12.10
CA TYR A 839 9.39 -47.21 13.17
C TYR A 839 8.17 -48.07 12.78
N GLY A 840 7.72 -48.92 13.69
CA GLY A 840 6.47 -49.66 13.56
C GLY A 840 5.26 -48.76 13.88
N TYR A 841 4.28 -48.70 12.97
CA TYR A 841 3.07 -47.89 13.15
C TYR A 841 1.84 -48.52 12.49
N GLU A 842 0.65 -48.02 12.79
CA GLU A 842 -0.62 -48.60 12.32
C GLU A 842 -1.03 -48.13 10.91
N TYR A 843 -0.50 -47.01 10.43
CA TYR A 843 -0.65 -46.51 9.06
C TYR A 843 0.68 -46.56 8.30
N GLY A 844 0.63 -46.80 7.00
CA GLY A 844 1.77 -46.70 6.09
C GLY A 844 2.01 -45.26 5.60
N GLU A 845 3.12 -45.08 4.90
CA GLU A 845 3.41 -43.88 4.12
C GLU A 845 2.32 -43.64 3.05
N ASP A 846 1.91 -42.38 2.88
CA ASP A 846 0.86 -41.89 1.97
C ASP A 846 -0.54 -42.58 2.13
N GLU A 847 -0.82 -43.22 3.28
CA GLU A 847 -2.13 -43.83 3.60
C GLU A 847 -3.20 -42.77 3.95
N TRP A 848 -4.36 -42.78 3.27
CA TRP A 848 -5.42 -41.75 3.40
C TRP A 848 -6.47 -42.06 4.48
N ILE A 849 -6.88 -41.01 5.22
CA ILE A 849 -7.77 -41.08 6.38
C ILE A 849 -8.91 -40.06 6.23
N THR A 850 -10.16 -40.51 6.39
CA THR A 850 -11.33 -39.61 6.49
C THR A 850 -11.60 -39.25 7.95
N LEU A 851 -11.65 -37.95 8.25
CA LEU A 851 -11.91 -37.43 9.60
C LEU A 851 -13.39 -37.03 9.80
N GLN A 852 -14.04 -36.51 8.75
CA GLN A 852 -15.45 -36.14 8.75
C GLN A 852 -16.07 -36.36 7.37
N LYS A 853 -17.39 -36.60 7.30
CA LYS A 853 -18.17 -36.55 6.06
C LYS A 853 -19.34 -35.58 6.20
N ALA A 854 -19.67 -34.90 5.11
CA ALA A 854 -20.82 -34.03 5.03
C ALA A 854 -22.15 -34.81 5.13
N THR A 855 -23.18 -34.13 5.60
CA THR A 855 -24.58 -34.60 5.61
C THR A 855 -25.53 -33.58 4.96
N LYS A 856 -25.01 -32.46 4.44
CA LYS A 856 -25.74 -31.39 3.75
C LYS A 856 -25.00 -30.94 2.48
N GLY A 857 -25.70 -30.22 1.61
CA GLY A 857 -25.23 -29.81 0.28
C GLY A 857 -25.61 -30.79 -0.82
N ASN A 858 -26.20 -30.26 -1.90
CA ASN A 858 -26.62 -31.01 -3.07
C ASN A 858 -25.43 -31.62 -3.85
N ASN A 859 -24.25 -30.97 -3.78
CA ASN A 859 -23.03 -31.39 -4.48
C ASN A 859 -22.22 -32.50 -3.78
N GLY A 860 -22.73 -33.11 -2.70
CA GLY A 860 -22.02 -34.16 -1.94
C GLY A 860 -21.08 -33.65 -0.85
N GLY A 861 -21.15 -32.36 -0.52
CA GLY A 861 -20.36 -31.70 0.51
C GLY A 861 -19.11 -30.97 -0.02
N ILE A 862 -18.66 -30.00 0.76
CA ILE A 862 -17.48 -29.16 0.50
C ILE A 862 -16.24 -29.86 1.07
N ASN A 863 -15.12 -29.87 0.35
CA ASN A 863 -13.93 -30.61 0.78
C ASN A 863 -12.96 -29.73 1.58
N ILE A 864 -12.42 -30.27 2.68
CA ILE A 864 -11.23 -29.75 3.38
C ILE A 864 -10.18 -30.87 3.43
N VAL A 865 -8.93 -30.54 3.09
CA VAL A 865 -7.79 -31.46 3.11
C VAL A 865 -6.71 -30.89 4.03
N LEU A 866 -6.35 -31.60 5.10
CA LEU A 866 -5.28 -31.22 6.02
C LEU A 866 -4.08 -32.16 5.87
N LEU A 867 -2.91 -31.63 5.52
CA LEU A 867 -1.66 -32.38 5.34
C LEU A 867 -0.59 -31.76 6.24
N GLY A 868 -0.01 -32.51 7.16
CA GLY A 868 1.14 -31.99 7.90
C GLY A 868 2.44 -32.09 7.09
N ASP A 869 3.41 -31.23 7.36
CA ASP A 869 4.76 -31.35 6.76
C ASP A 869 5.87 -31.15 7.79
N GLY A 870 7.04 -31.73 7.56
CA GLY A 870 8.14 -31.80 8.53
C GLY A 870 7.88 -32.81 9.66
N PHE A 871 6.97 -33.77 9.48
CA PHE A 871 6.72 -34.84 10.43
C PHE A 871 7.53 -36.09 10.06
N SER A 872 8.55 -36.40 10.86
CA SER A 872 9.38 -37.59 10.65
C SER A 872 8.61 -38.88 10.98
N ALA A 873 9.13 -40.03 10.54
CA ALA A 873 8.57 -41.34 10.91
C ALA A 873 8.42 -41.52 12.43
N LYS A 874 9.32 -40.91 13.22
CA LYS A 874 9.27 -40.91 14.69
C LYS A 874 8.09 -40.07 15.23
N ASP A 875 7.86 -38.89 14.65
CA ASP A 875 6.77 -38.00 15.06
C ASP A 875 5.42 -38.64 14.75
N ILE A 876 5.29 -39.25 13.57
CA ILE A 876 4.11 -40.00 13.13
C ILE A 876 3.88 -41.20 14.06
N ALA A 877 4.88 -42.06 14.25
CA ALA A 877 4.77 -43.28 15.07
C ALA A 877 4.51 -43.00 16.56
N SER A 878 4.93 -41.83 17.08
CA SER A 878 4.60 -41.38 18.45
C SER A 878 3.12 -41.01 18.64
N GLY A 879 2.34 -40.93 17.55
CA GLY A 879 0.95 -40.46 17.55
C GLY A 879 0.79 -38.94 17.54
N LYS A 880 1.89 -38.17 17.55
CA LYS A 880 1.86 -36.69 17.49
C LYS A 880 1.06 -36.19 16.28
N TYR A 881 1.39 -36.69 15.09
CA TYR A 881 0.76 -36.27 13.82
C TYR A 881 -0.78 -36.30 13.87
N LEU A 882 -1.39 -37.47 14.12
CA LEU A 882 -2.85 -37.61 14.09
C LEU A 882 -3.57 -36.94 15.27
N LYS A 883 -2.89 -36.72 16.40
CA LYS A 883 -3.43 -35.91 17.50
C LYS A 883 -3.54 -34.45 17.05
N ASP A 884 -2.49 -33.95 16.44
CA ASP A 884 -2.34 -32.53 16.11
C ASP A 884 -3.24 -32.14 14.91
N ILE A 885 -3.27 -32.92 13.82
CA ILE A 885 -4.20 -32.68 12.70
C ILE A 885 -5.68 -32.69 13.14
N LYS A 886 -6.06 -33.59 14.06
CA LYS A 886 -7.43 -33.62 14.61
C LYS A 886 -7.74 -32.40 15.47
N GLN A 887 -6.74 -31.82 16.12
CA GLN A 887 -6.92 -30.63 16.93
C GLN A 887 -7.17 -29.39 16.05
N GLU A 888 -6.50 -29.29 14.91
CA GLU A 888 -6.73 -28.24 13.91
C GLU A 888 -8.16 -28.26 13.35
N VAL A 889 -8.71 -29.44 13.05
CA VAL A 889 -10.11 -29.58 12.57
C VAL A 889 -11.11 -29.00 13.57
N GLU A 890 -10.95 -29.26 14.87
CA GLU A 890 -11.83 -28.70 15.90
C GLU A 890 -11.63 -27.20 16.12
N TYR A 891 -10.46 -26.65 15.78
CA TYR A 891 -10.20 -25.22 15.83
C TYR A 891 -10.80 -24.47 14.63
N PHE A 892 -10.70 -25.00 13.41
CA PHE A 892 -11.37 -24.45 12.23
C PHE A 892 -12.90 -24.39 12.42
N PHE A 893 -13.52 -25.46 12.92
CA PHE A 893 -14.97 -25.50 13.19
C PHE A 893 -15.40 -24.85 14.53
N GLY A 894 -14.49 -24.21 15.26
CA GLY A 894 -14.78 -23.54 16.53
C GLY A 894 -15.54 -22.21 16.39
N ILE A 895 -15.46 -21.58 15.21
CA ILE A 895 -15.94 -20.22 14.90
C ILE A 895 -17.21 -20.22 14.04
N GLU A 896 -18.11 -19.26 14.24
CA GLU A 896 -19.26 -19.04 13.34
C GLU A 896 -18.83 -18.25 12.08
N PRO A 897 -19.29 -18.60 10.86
CA PRO A 897 -20.41 -19.51 10.57
C PRO A 897 -20.00 -20.98 10.40
N TYR A 898 -18.70 -21.32 10.30
CA TYR A 898 -18.24 -22.70 10.05
C TYR A 898 -18.81 -23.70 11.05
N LYS A 899 -18.96 -23.31 12.31
CA LYS A 899 -19.62 -24.07 13.38
C LYS A 899 -21.08 -24.41 13.08
N THR A 900 -21.91 -23.45 12.67
CA THR A 900 -23.32 -23.69 12.25
C THR A 900 -23.42 -24.51 10.97
N TYR A 901 -22.45 -24.35 10.06
CA TYR A 901 -22.43 -25.01 8.76
C TYR A 901 -21.51 -26.24 8.68
N ARG A 902 -21.03 -26.77 9.82
CA ARG A 902 -20.07 -27.90 9.89
C ARG A 902 -20.54 -29.14 9.12
N ASP A 903 -21.84 -29.42 9.14
CA ASP A 903 -22.49 -30.52 8.42
C ASP A 903 -22.32 -30.49 6.90
N TYR A 904 -21.90 -29.38 6.29
CA TYR A 904 -21.68 -29.27 4.84
C TYR A 904 -20.29 -29.76 4.40
N PHE A 905 -19.38 -30.09 5.34
CA PHE A 905 -17.96 -30.31 5.03
C PHE A 905 -17.52 -31.78 5.19
N ASN A 906 -16.85 -32.30 4.15
CA ASN A 906 -15.99 -33.47 4.18
C ASN A 906 -14.58 -33.06 4.63
N VAL A 907 -13.91 -33.87 5.45
CA VAL A 907 -12.58 -33.55 6.00
C VAL A 907 -11.65 -34.76 5.89
N TYR A 908 -10.48 -34.54 5.29
CA TYR A 908 -9.50 -35.58 4.97
C TYR A 908 -8.09 -35.25 5.47
N THR A 909 -7.29 -36.29 5.69
CA THR A 909 -5.84 -36.20 5.88
C THR A 909 -5.17 -37.46 5.32
N ALA A 910 -3.84 -37.46 5.22
CA ALA A 910 -3.02 -38.61 4.82
C ALA A 910 -1.84 -38.78 5.78
N ILE A 911 -0.89 -39.67 5.46
CA ILE A 911 0.39 -39.84 6.19
C ILE A 911 1.59 -39.43 5.29
N PRO A 912 1.78 -38.11 5.04
CA PRO A 912 2.94 -37.59 4.33
C PRO A 912 4.21 -37.75 5.18
N LEU A 913 5.11 -38.66 4.80
CA LEU A 913 6.36 -38.90 5.52
C LEU A 913 7.43 -37.85 5.16
N SER A 914 7.98 -37.16 6.16
CA SER A 914 9.20 -36.33 6.00
C SER A 914 10.46 -37.11 6.38
N THR A 915 11.56 -36.91 5.65
CA THR A 915 12.87 -37.49 6.00
C THR A 915 13.39 -36.95 7.34
N GLU A 916 13.12 -35.67 7.63
CA GLU A 916 13.49 -34.98 8.86
C GLU A 916 12.27 -34.49 9.67
N SER A 917 12.53 -34.10 10.92
CA SER A 917 11.55 -33.43 11.78
C SER A 917 11.77 -31.91 11.77
N GLY A 918 10.69 -31.15 11.61
CA GLY A 918 10.68 -29.69 11.55
C GLY A 918 10.68 -29.13 10.12
N VAL A 919 10.53 -27.82 10.03
CA VAL A 919 10.58 -27.04 8.77
C VAL A 919 11.86 -26.21 8.72
N GLY A 920 12.45 -26.10 7.53
CA GLY A 920 13.70 -25.39 7.30
C GLY A 920 13.52 -23.90 7.05
N THR A 921 14.62 -23.21 6.76
CA THR A 921 14.62 -21.86 6.17
C THR A 921 15.30 -21.91 4.80
N VAL A 922 15.22 -20.82 4.03
CA VAL A 922 16.03 -20.67 2.79
C VAL A 922 17.53 -20.87 3.02
N ASN A 923 18.04 -20.60 4.23
CA ASN A 923 19.45 -20.79 4.63
C ASN A 923 19.66 -22.05 5.48
N THR A 924 18.65 -22.91 5.63
CA THR A 924 18.69 -24.08 6.52
C THR A 924 17.79 -25.18 5.95
N ILE A 925 18.31 -25.94 5.00
CA ILE A 925 17.60 -27.03 4.33
C ILE A 925 17.14 -28.06 5.38
N ARG A 926 15.85 -28.43 5.31
CA ARG A 926 15.29 -29.63 5.94
C ARG A 926 14.62 -30.48 4.86
N TYR A 927 14.84 -31.78 4.89
CA TYR A 927 14.23 -32.71 3.93
C TYR A 927 12.84 -33.15 4.43
N ASN A 928 11.80 -32.48 3.94
CA ASN A 928 10.40 -32.72 4.28
C ASN A 928 9.55 -33.02 3.02
N ARG A 929 8.28 -33.42 3.18
CA ARG A 929 7.50 -34.10 2.12
C ARG A 929 7.14 -33.19 0.96
N PHE A 930 6.84 -31.92 1.22
CA PHE A 930 6.39 -30.95 0.21
C PHE A 930 7.39 -29.80 0.00
N ASN A 931 8.65 -29.97 0.43
CA ASN A 931 9.69 -28.94 0.40
C ASN A 931 9.29 -27.64 1.16
N THR A 932 8.46 -27.75 2.20
CA THR A 932 8.02 -26.59 3.00
C THR A 932 9.22 -25.90 3.66
N THR A 933 9.33 -24.58 3.50
CA THR A 933 10.45 -23.80 4.06
C THR A 933 10.06 -22.35 4.37
N PHE A 934 10.62 -21.80 5.45
CA PHE A 934 10.49 -20.40 5.82
C PHE A 934 11.30 -19.50 4.87
N THR A 935 10.62 -18.55 4.23
CA THR A 935 11.21 -17.57 3.30
C THR A 935 11.87 -16.38 4.01
N GLY A 936 11.67 -16.26 5.33
CA GLY A 936 12.11 -15.14 6.16
C GLY A 936 10.92 -14.43 6.80
N GLY A 937 11.11 -13.93 8.03
CA GLY A 937 10.01 -13.42 8.84
C GLY A 937 9.01 -14.54 9.15
N VAL A 938 7.74 -14.29 8.83
CA VAL A 938 6.62 -15.25 9.04
C VAL A 938 6.28 -16.05 7.78
N GLY A 939 6.89 -15.74 6.63
CA GLY A 939 6.52 -16.33 5.34
C GLY A 939 6.94 -17.79 5.19
N LEU A 940 6.02 -18.61 4.66
CA LEU A 940 6.24 -20.00 4.25
C LEU A 940 5.98 -20.16 2.75
N LYS A 941 6.67 -21.14 2.14
CA LYS A 941 6.37 -21.69 0.81
C LYS A 941 6.55 -23.21 0.81
N ALA A 942 5.96 -23.88 -0.17
CA ALA A 942 6.16 -25.31 -0.46
C ALA A 942 6.19 -25.53 -1.99
N ASP A 943 6.35 -26.77 -2.43
CA ASP A 943 6.04 -27.17 -3.80
C ASP A 943 4.51 -27.26 -3.98
N TYR A 944 3.93 -26.21 -4.55
CA TYR A 944 2.47 -26.10 -4.68
C TYR A 944 1.89 -27.11 -5.67
N ASP A 945 2.63 -27.48 -6.72
CA ASP A 945 2.20 -28.47 -7.72
C ASP A 945 2.15 -29.86 -7.07
N GLU A 946 3.16 -30.23 -6.27
CA GLU A 946 3.13 -31.46 -5.49
C GLU A 946 1.99 -31.47 -4.45
N VAL A 947 1.74 -30.36 -3.75
CA VAL A 947 0.60 -30.26 -2.80
C VAL A 947 -0.75 -30.44 -3.52
N PHE A 948 -0.95 -29.81 -4.68
CA PHE A 948 -2.19 -29.94 -5.44
C PHE A 948 -2.38 -31.35 -6.00
N ASP A 949 -1.37 -31.95 -6.64
CA ASP A 949 -1.49 -33.31 -7.17
C ASP A 949 -1.59 -34.36 -6.05
N TYR A 950 -0.98 -34.14 -4.87
CA TYR A 950 -1.18 -34.97 -3.69
C TYR A 950 -2.63 -34.85 -3.17
N ALA A 951 -3.20 -33.64 -3.09
CA ALA A 951 -4.57 -33.42 -2.63
C ALA A 951 -5.64 -34.10 -3.51
N LEU A 952 -5.35 -34.37 -4.79
CA LEU A 952 -6.20 -35.18 -5.68
C LEU A 952 -6.30 -36.66 -5.26
N GLY A 953 -5.48 -37.13 -4.32
CA GLY A 953 -5.62 -38.44 -3.68
C GLY A 953 -6.76 -38.52 -2.67
N ALA A 954 -7.33 -37.39 -2.23
CA ALA A 954 -8.42 -37.38 -1.26
C ALA A 954 -9.75 -37.90 -1.88
N PRO A 955 -10.54 -38.75 -1.18
CA PRO A 955 -11.65 -39.53 -1.75
C PRO A 955 -12.75 -38.81 -2.57
N THR A 956 -12.90 -37.49 -2.47
CA THR A 956 -13.91 -36.68 -3.19
C THR A 956 -13.33 -35.45 -3.88
N VAL A 957 -12.01 -35.28 -3.88
CA VAL A 957 -11.31 -34.17 -4.52
C VAL A 957 -10.94 -34.58 -5.95
N ASN A 958 -11.11 -33.66 -6.90
CA ASN A 958 -10.75 -33.85 -8.29
C ASN A 958 -10.49 -32.49 -8.96
N LYS A 959 -9.87 -32.49 -10.15
CA LYS A 959 -9.50 -31.23 -10.86
C LYS A 959 -10.70 -30.33 -11.19
N GLY A 960 -11.95 -30.81 -11.13
CA GLY A 960 -13.17 -30.02 -11.33
C GLY A 960 -13.78 -29.40 -10.04
N ASN A 961 -13.27 -29.73 -8.85
CA ASN A 961 -13.68 -29.10 -7.58
C ASN A 961 -12.48 -28.65 -6.70
N LEU A 962 -11.27 -28.62 -7.27
CA LEU A 962 -10.05 -28.22 -6.56
C LEU A 962 -10.11 -26.76 -6.11
N ASN A 963 -10.62 -25.86 -6.96
CA ASN A 963 -10.87 -24.45 -6.63
C ASN A 963 -12.04 -24.20 -5.65
N GLN A 964 -12.72 -25.26 -5.23
CA GLN A 964 -13.75 -25.26 -4.17
C GLN A 964 -13.33 -26.11 -2.96
N THR A 965 -12.10 -26.65 -2.97
CA THR A 965 -11.51 -27.47 -1.91
C THR A 965 -10.54 -26.62 -1.10
N LEU A 966 -10.71 -26.57 0.22
CA LEU A 966 -9.78 -25.89 1.11
C LEU A 966 -8.61 -26.82 1.43
N ILE A 967 -7.40 -26.48 0.98
CA ILE A 967 -6.18 -27.20 1.33
C ILE A 967 -5.48 -26.47 2.47
N ILE A 968 -5.11 -27.21 3.51
CA ILE A 968 -4.41 -26.71 4.69
C ILE A 968 -3.14 -27.54 4.88
N ILE A 969 -1.98 -26.89 4.79
CA ILE A 969 -0.70 -27.46 5.21
C ILE A 969 -0.50 -27.14 6.69
N VAL A 970 -0.07 -28.14 7.48
CA VAL A 970 0.18 -28.02 8.92
C VAL A 970 1.68 -28.28 9.19
N PRO A 971 2.55 -27.26 9.06
CA PRO A 971 3.96 -27.37 9.41
C PRO A 971 4.19 -27.86 10.85
N ASN A 972 5.07 -28.85 11.01
CA ASN A 972 5.59 -29.32 12.31
C ASN A 972 6.60 -28.32 12.90
N SER A 973 6.21 -27.06 13.04
CA SER A 973 6.95 -26.03 13.77
C SER A 973 6.06 -25.38 14.83
N THR A 974 6.67 -25.02 15.96
CA THR A 974 6.06 -24.23 17.03
C THR A 974 6.12 -22.72 16.78
N ASP A 975 6.85 -22.31 15.74
CA ASP A 975 7.03 -20.90 15.37
C ASP A 975 5.78 -20.34 14.67
N TYR A 976 5.55 -19.04 14.86
CA TYR A 976 4.48 -18.32 14.18
C TYR A 976 4.84 -18.07 12.71
N GLY A 977 3.94 -18.43 11.80
CA GLY A 977 4.17 -18.35 10.35
C GLY A 977 2.92 -18.64 9.53
N GLY A 978 1.79 -18.03 9.89
CA GLY A 978 0.58 -18.09 9.07
C GLY A 978 0.81 -17.44 7.70
N ILE A 979 0.31 -18.08 6.65
CA ILE A 979 0.13 -17.46 5.32
C ILE A 979 -0.85 -18.26 4.47
N CYS A 980 -1.72 -17.58 3.72
CA CYS A 980 -2.57 -18.18 2.70
C CYS A 980 -2.14 -17.76 1.29
N GLN A 981 -1.90 -18.74 0.42
CA GLN A 981 -1.69 -18.54 -1.01
C GLN A 981 -3.03 -18.75 -1.73
N MET A 982 -3.38 -17.86 -2.65
CA MET A 982 -4.63 -17.92 -3.43
C MET A 982 -4.40 -17.63 -4.91
N TRP A 983 -5.17 -18.28 -5.77
CA TRP A 983 -5.07 -18.19 -7.23
C TRP A 983 -6.36 -17.63 -7.84
N GLU A 984 -6.25 -17.01 -9.02
CA GLU A 984 -7.36 -16.34 -9.74
C GLU A 984 -8.55 -17.27 -10.06
N ASP A 985 -8.30 -18.58 -10.17
CA ASP A 985 -9.34 -19.61 -10.40
C ASP A 985 -10.21 -19.88 -9.16
N GLY A 986 -9.82 -19.38 -7.99
CA GLY A 986 -10.46 -19.59 -6.69
C GLY A 986 -9.70 -20.55 -5.76
N SER A 987 -8.72 -21.30 -6.26
CA SER A 987 -7.91 -22.25 -5.48
C SER A 987 -7.14 -21.57 -4.37
N ALA A 988 -6.86 -22.29 -3.28
CA ALA A 988 -6.06 -21.78 -2.17
C ALA A 988 -5.36 -22.89 -1.36
N ILE A 989 -4.20 -22.55 -0.81
CA ILE A 989 -3.42 -23.35 0.14
C ILE A 989 -3.12 -22.46 1.36
N ALA A 990 -3.65 -22.82 2.53
CA ALA A 990 -3.34 -22.14 3.78
C ALA A 990 -2.25 -22.89 4.56
N PHE A 991 -1.23 -22.19 5.05
CA PHE A 991 -0.21 -22.73 5.93
C PHE A 991 -0.53 -22.36 7.38
N CYS A 992 -0.82 -23.38 8.19
CA CYS A 992 -1.22 -23.24 9.58
C CYS A 992 -0.21 -23.98 10.48
N PRO A 993 0.97 -23.37 10.76
CA PRO A 993 1.93 -23.97 11.69
C PRO A 993 1.36 -24.11 13.10
N GLN A 994 1.92 -25.03 13.87
CA GLN A 994 1.50 -25.35 15.23
C GLN A 994 1.96 -24.32 16.27
N SER A 995 1.72 -23.03 15.98
CA SER A 995 2.17 -21.90 16.78
C SER A 995 1.83 -22.07 18.26
N THR A 996 2.87 -22.08 19.10
CA THR A 996 2.73 -22.08 20.57
C THR A 996 2.86 -20.68 21.16
N TYR A 997 2.59 -19.64 20.37
CA TYR A 997 2.59 -18.25 20.82
C TYR A 997 1.37 -17.98 21.72
N GLY A 998 1.31 -16.79 22.33
CA GLY A 998 0.17 -16.42 23.17
C GLY A 998 -1.10 -16.18 22.35
N TYR A 999 -2.24 -16.73 22.78
CA TYR A 999 -3.56 -16.44 22.23
C TYR A 999 -3.76 -14.92 22.01
N PRO A 1000 -4.24 -14.49 20.82
CA PRO A 1000 -4.83 -15.31 19.76
C PRO A 1000 -3.82 -15.86 18.73
N LEU A 1001 -2.55 -15.47 18.77
CA LEU A 1001 -1.50 -15.93 17.84
C LEU A 1001 -1.08 -17.40 18.02
N ASP A 1002 -1.79 -18.18 18.86
CA ASP A 1002 -1.67 -19.64 18.86
C ASP A 1002 -2.36 -20.24 17.63
N THR A 1003 -2.10 -21.52 17.37
CA THR A 1003 -2.58 -22.22 16.17
C THR A 1003 -4.09 -22.10 15.91
N ARG A 1004 -4.91 -21.81 16.95
CA ARG A 1004 -6.37 -21.56 16.81
C ARG A 1004 -6.69 -20.30 16.01
N GLY A 1005 -5.97 -19.21 16.28
CA GLY A 1005 -6.15 -17.96 15.55
C GLY A 1005 -5.64 -18.11 14.13
N VAL A 1006 -4.45 -18.69 13.98
CA VAL A 1006 -3.81 -18.96 12.68
C VAL A 1006 -4.74 -19.74 11.74
N ILE A 1007 -5.31 -20.88 12.15
CA ILE A 1007 -6.20 -21.64 11.24
C ILE A 1007 -7.53 -20.94 10.96
N GLN A 1008 -8.04 -20.12 11.89
CA GLN A 1008 -9.24 -19.35 11.64
C GLN A 1008 -8.96 -18.21 10.66
N HIS A 1009 -7.90 -17.44 10.85
CA HIS A 1009 -7.48 -16.34 9.99
C HIS A 1009 -7.08 -16.82 8.58
N GLU A 1010 -6.09 -17.72 8.49
CA GLU A 1010 -5.50 -18.14 7.21
C GLU A 1010 -6.42 -19.04 6.39
N ALA A 1011 -6.94 -20.13 6.99
CA ALA A 1011 -7.74 -21.10 6.25
C ALA A 1011 -9.22 -20.70 6.20
N GLY A 1012 -9.74 -20.12 7.28
CA GLY A 1012 -11.14 -19.68 7.36
C GLY A 1012 -11.39 -18.29 6.75
N GLY A 1013 -10.53 -17.31 7.01
CA GLY A 1013 -10.65 -15.93 6.54
C GLY A 1013 -10.22 -15.76 5.09
N HIS A 1014 -8.94 -15.97 4.80
CA HIS A 1014 -8.43 -15.91 3.43
C HIS A 1014 -8.85 -17.14 2.61
N GLY A 1015 -8.34 -18.32 2.94
CA GLY A 1015 -8.38 -19.51 2.08
C GLY A 1015 -9.78 -19.87 1.59
N PHE A 1016 -10.74 -20.02 2.51
CA PHE A 1016 -12.15 -20.21 2.16
C PHE A 1016 -12.91 -18.90 1.99
N GLY A 1017 -12.88 -17.99 2.97
CA GLY A 1017 -13.72 -16.79 2.96
C GLY A 1017 -13.46 -15.85 1.77
N LYS A 1018 -12.20 -15.75 1.34
CA LYS A 1018 -11.67 -14.71 0.44
C LYS A 1018 -11.77 -13.31 1.04
N LEU A 1019 -11.63 -13.20 2.36
CA LEU A 1019 -11.63 -11.93 3.09
C LEU A 1019 -10.25 -11.26 2.99
N GLY A 1020 -10.23 -9.93 3.10
CA GLY A 1020 -9.00 -9.14 3.18
C GLY A 1020 -8.67 -8.77 4.62
N ASP A 1021 -7.43 -8.39 4.87
CA ASP A 1021 -7.00 -8.03 6.22
C ASP A 1021 -7.63 -6.74 6.73
N GLU A 1022 -8.06 -6.77 7.98
CA GLU A 1022 -8.55 -5.61 8.72
C GLU A 1022 -7.46 -5.04 9.65
N TYR A 1023 -6.23 -5.58 9.62
CA TYR A 1023 -5.06 -5.08 10.35
C TYR A 1023 -4.78 -3.59 10.11
N ILE A 1024 -4.06 -2.96 11.06
CA ILE A 1024 -3.73 -1.53 11.02
C ILE A 1024 -2.31 -1.33 11.56
N TYR A 1025 -1.27 -1.47 10.73
CA TYR A 1025 0.12 -1.24 11.12
C TYR A 1025 0.59 0.21 10.93
N HIS A 1026 -0.10 0.98 10.08
CA HIS A 1026 0.31 2.33 9.70
C HIS A 1026 -0.71 3.39 10.13
N ASN A 1027 -0.24 4.41 10.85
CA ASN A 1027 -0.97 5.68 11.02
C ASN A 1027 -0.80 6.57 9.78
N ALA A 1028 -1.37 6.11 8.66
CA ALA A 1028 -1.35 6.74 7.34
C ALA A 1028 -2.62 6.38 6.56
N PHE A 1029 -2.91 7.16 5.51
CA PHE A 1029 -3.88 6.75 4.49
C PHE A 1029 -3.24 5.75 3.53
N ILE A 1030 -4.03 4.79 3.03
CA ILE A 1030 -3.60 3.84 2.00
C ILE A 1030 -3.18 4.49 0.67
N ASP A 1031 -3.59 5.72 0.38
CA ASP A 1031 -3.10 6.51 -0.77
C ASP A 1031 -1.92 7.45 -0.43
N PHE A 1032 -1.49 7.52 0.85
CA PHE A 1032 -0.38 8.35 1.33
C PHE A 1032 0.63 7.58 2.21
N CYS A 1033 0.65 6.25 2.18
CA CYS A 1033 1.67 5.47 2.88
C CYS A 1033 2.82 5.17 1.92
N ASP A 1034 3.98 5.77 2.18
CA ASP A 1034 5.24 5.42 1.49
C ASP A 1034 5.83 4.09 2.02
N CYS A 1035 5.00 3.17 2.50
CA CYS A 1035 5.44 1.97 3.22
C CYS A 1035 5.63 0.76 2.29
N THR A 1036 6.60 -0.09 2.60
CA THR A 1036 7.00 -1.25 1.76
C THR A 1036 6.40 -2.57 2.22
N CYS A 1037 5.92 -2.62 3.46
CA CYS A 1037 5.61 -3.84 4.20
C CYS A 1037 4.12 -4.21 4.20
N CYS A 1038 3.30 -3.59 3.35
CA CYS A 1038 1.90 -3.96 3.13
C CYS A 1038 1.43 -3.58 1.72
N GLU A 1039 0.25 -4.08 1.36
CA GLU A 1039 -0.41 -3.86 0.07
C GLU A 1039 -1.25 -2.58 0.08
N HIS A 1040 -1.53 -2.01 -1.11
CA HIS A 1040 -2.12 -0.68 -1.24
C HIS A 1040 -3.36 -0.68 -2.18
N VAL A 1041 -3.74 0.51 -2.67
CA VAL A 1041 -4.93 0.76 -3.49
C VAL A 1041 -4.99 -0.11 -4.76
N PHE A 1042 -3.85 -0.54 -5.31
CA PHE A 1042 -3.81 -1.37 -6.52
C PHE A 1042 -4.21 -2.82 -6.23
N GLU A 1043 -3.50 -3.49 -5.32
CA GLU A 1043 -3.72 -4.90 -4.95
C GLU A 1043 -5.15 -5.11 -4.43
N PHE A 1044 -5.63 -4.19 -3.61
CA PHE A 1044 -7.00 -4.16 -3.11
C PHE A 1044 -8.05 -4.21 -4.23
N LYS A 1045 -7.85 -3.42 -5.30
CA LYS A 1045 -8.76 -3.37 -6.45
C LYS A 1045 -8.66 -4.61 -7.32
N ALA A 1046 -7.47 -5.21 -7.44
CA ALA A 1046 -7.28 -6.48 -8.14
C ALA A 1046 -8.06 -7.60 -7.44
N ALA A 1047 -7.92 -7.76 -6.12
CA ALA A 1047 -8.68 -8.74 -5.34
C ALA A 1047 -10.20 -8.52 -5.41
N LYS A 1048 -10.67 -7.26 -5.29
CA LYS A 1048 -12.09 -6.91 -5.49
C LYS A 1048 -12.63 -7.36 -6.86
N SER A 1049 -11.82 -7.31 -7.92
CA SER A 1049 -12.25 -7.75 -9.26
C SER A 1049 -12.50 -9.26 -9.36
N LEU A 1050 -11.90 -10.06 -8.47
CA LEU A 1050 -12.09 -11.51 -8.36
C LEU A 1050 -13.27 -11.89 -7.42
N GLY A 1051 -14.01 -10.90 -6.89
CA GLY A 1051 -15.07 -11.13 -5.91
C GLY A 1051 -14.54 -11.48 -4.52
N TRP A 1052 -13.41 -10.90 -4.14
CA TRP A 1052 -12.77 -11.03 -2.84
C TRP A 1052 -12.88 -9.71 -2.04
N TYR A 1053 -12.53 -9.77 -0.75
CA TYR A 1053 -12.44 -8.62 0.17
C TYR A 1053 -13.77 -7.87 0.42
N ASP A 1054 -14.90 -8.58 0.43
CA ASP A 1054 -16.23 -8.05 0.77
C ASP A 1054 -16.30 -7.29 2.11
N ASN A 1055 -15.35 -7.54 3.03
CA ASN A 1055 -15.29 -6.96 4.36
C ASN A 1055 -14.66 -5.56 4.46
N LEU A 1056 -14.11 -5.05 3.36
CA LEU A 1056 -13.36 -3.80 3.28
C LEU A 1056 -13.84 -2.94 2.10
N GLU A 1057 -13.64 -1.62 2.16
CA GLU A 1057 -13.83 -0.69 1.03
C GLU A 1057 -12.83 0.47 1.04
N LEU A 1058 -12.59 1.07 -0.13
CA LEU A 1058 -11.76 2.28 -0.30
C LEU A 1058 -12.59 3.58 -0.27
N THR A 1059 -13.79 3.53 0.31
CA THR A 1059 -14.69 4.68 0.37
C THR A 1059 -15.48 4.68 1.68
N GLY A 1060 -15.48 5.82 2.37
CA GLY A 1060 -16.34 6.05 3.54
C GLY A 1060 -17.76 6.46 3.16
N LYS A 1061 -18.04 6.67 1.86
CA LYS A 1061 -19.33 7.17 1.39
C LYS A 1061 -20.42 6.11 1.60
N MET A 1062 -21.39 6.41 2.48
CA MET A 1062 -22.40 5.43 2.92
C MET A 1062 -23.33 4.89 1.82
N HIS A 1063 -23.40 5.55 0.66
CA HIS A 1063 -24.12 5.04 -0.52
C HIS A 1063 -23.29 4.08 -1.39
N SER A 1064 -21.98 3.94 -1.14
CA SER A 1064 -21.03 3.25 -2.03
C SER A 1064 -20.39 2.00 -1.43
N VAL A 1065 -20.61 1.69 -0.14
CA VAL A 1065 -20.01 0.53 0.51
C VAL A 1065 -20.77 -0.77 0.25
N GLY A 1066 -20.05 -1.88 0.09
CA GLY A 1066 -20.61 -3.21 -0.22
C GLY A 1066 -21.56 -3.79 0.85
N TRP A 1067 -21.56 -3.26 2.06
CA TRP A 1067 -22.48 -3.61 3.16
C TRP A 1067 -23.58 -2.56 3.41
N SER A 1068 -23.82 -1.65 2.48
CA SER A 1068 -24.80 -0.56 2.64
C SER A 1068 -26.23 -1.06 2.95
N HIS A 1069 -26.61 -2.26 2.53
CA HIS A 1069 -27.89 -2.89 2.94
C HIS A 1069 -27.98 -3.19 4.44
N LEU A 1070 -26.87 -3.58 5.08
CA LEU A 1070 -26.82 -3.88 6.52
C LEU A 1070 -26.91 -2.62 7.39
N ILE A 1071 -26.42 -1.48 6.88
CA ILE A 1071 -26.48 -0.18 7.58
C ILE A 1071 -27.94 0.28 7.77
N PHE A 1072 -28.84 -0.10 6.86
CA PHE A 1072 -30.25 0.28 6.87
C PHE A 1072 -31.21 -0.85 7.30
N ASP A 1073 -30.71 -2.00 7.78
CA ASP A 1073 -31.52 -3.09 8.33
C ASP A 1073 -31.52 -3.05 9.87
N ASP A 1074 -32.71 -2.91 10.47
CA ASP A 1074 -32.92 -2.82 11.93
C ASP A 1074 -32.37 -4.01 12.75
N ARG A 1075 -31.96 -5.11 12.10
CA ARG A 1075 -31.39 -6.30 12.74
C ARG A 1075 -29.87 -6.24 12.89
N TYR A 1076 -29.22 -5.30 12.18
CA TYR A 1076 -27.77 -5.17 12.10
C TYR A 1076 -27.24 -3.73 12.25
N SER A 1077 -28.09 -2.70 12.11
CA SER A 1077 -27.73 -1.28 12.33
C SER A 1077 -27.39 -0.93 13.81
N ASP A 1078 -27.48 -1.92 14.71
CA ASP A 1078 -26.97 -1.86 16.09
C ASP A 1078 -25.46 -2.10 16.21
N ILE A 1079 -24.82 -2.66 15.17
CA ILE A 1079 -23.38 -3.00 15.14
C ILE A 1079 -22.68 -2.64 13.81
N VAL A 1080 -23.38 -2.66 12.68
CA VAL A 1080 -22.83 -2.34 11.36
C VAL A 1080 -22.95 -0.84 11.07
N ASP A 1081 -21.82 -0.21 10.77
CA ASP A 1081 -21.68 1.22 10.44
C ASP A 1081 -20.50 1.35 9.44
N ILE A 1082 -19.80 2.49 9.43
CA ILE A 1082 -18.58 2.70 8.64
C ILE A 1082 -17.43 3.08 9.58
N TYR A 1083 -16.47 2.18 9.72
CA TYR A 1083 -15.27 2.37 10.55
C TYR A 1083 -14.06 2.57 9.66
N GLU A 1084 -13.26 3.61 9.89
CA GLU A 1084 -12.04 3.86 9.12
C GLU A 1084 -10.87 3.11 9.78
N GLY A 1085 -10.14 2.34 8.97
CA GLY A 1085 -9.05 1.46 9.38
C GLY A 1085 -9.24 0.02 8.87
N GLY A 1086 -8.25 -0.49 8.14
CA GLY A 1086 -8.20 -1.83 7.56
C GLY A 1086 -7.08 -1.92 6.52
N TYR A 1087 -6.79 -3.12 6.03
CA TYR A 1087 -5.77 -3.41 5.01
C TYR A 1087 -4.44 -2.71 5.33
N MET A 1088 -3.97 -2.95 6.56
CA MET A 1088 -2.76 -2.41 7.20
C MET A 1088 -2.74 -0.89 7.47
N HIS A 1089 -3.76 -0.14 7.05
CA HIS A 1089 -3.82 1.33 7.13
C HIS A 1089 -4.91 1.82 8.08
N ASN A 1090 -4.69 2.92 8.82
CA ASN A 1090 -5.73 3.48 9.69
C ASN A 1090 -6.65 4.48 8.98
N ARG A 1091 -6.30 4.97 7.78
CA ARG A 1091 -7.10 5.92 6.98
C ARG A 1091 -7.28 5.46 5.54
N GLY A 1092 -8.33 5.95 4.88
CA GLY A 1092 -8.63 5.68 3.46
C GLY A 1092 -9.15 4.26 3.15
N VAL A 1093 -9.05 3.33 4.09
CA VAL A 1093 -9.70 2.02 4.07
C VAL A 1093 -10.81 2.00 5.12
N PHE A 1094 -11.92 1.36 4.80
CA PHE A 1094 -13.12 1.31 5.63
C PHE A 1094 -13.60 -0.12 5.81
N ARG A 1095 -14.24 -0.42 6.95
CA ARG A 1095 -14.80 -1.73 7.28
C ARG A 1095 -16.15 -1.62 7.98
N SER A 1096 -16.93 -2.70 7.96
CA SER A 1096 -18.32 -2.71 8.46
C SER A 1096 -18.46 -2.71 9.98
N GLU A 1097 -17.43 -3.18 10.70
CA GLU A 1097 -17.45 -3.39 12.15
C GLU A 1097 -16.10 -3.05 12.80
N PRO A 1098 -16.05 -2.72 14.10
CA PRO A 1098 -14.82 -2.27 14.74
C PRO A 1098 -13.77 -3.37 14.97
N ASN A 1099 -14.15 -4.67 14.94
CA ASN A 1099 -13.21 -5.77 15.05
C ASN A 1099 -13.70 -7.06 14.36
N SER A 1100 -12.76 -7.92 13.96
CA SER A 1100 -12.98 -9.15 13.19
C SER A 1100 -11.77 -10.08 13.36
N CYS A 1101 -11.91 -11.36 12.98
CA CYS A 1101 -10.81 -12.33 12.89
C CYS A 1101 -9.70 -11.81 11.96
N MET A 1102 -10.06 -11.03 10.94
CA MET A 1102 -9.12 -10.38 10.03
C MET A 1102 -8.34 -9.19 10.64
N ASN A 1103 -8.65 -8.77 11.87
CA ASN A 1103 -7.99 -7.63 12.55
C ASN A 1103 -7.11 -8.05 13.73
N ASN A 1104 -7.38 -9.17 14.41
CA ASN A 1104 -6.54 -9.70 15.49
C ASN A 1104 -6.84 -11.15 15.86
N ASP A 1105 -7.07 -12.03 14.87
CA ASP A 1105 -7.12 -13.50 15.04
C ASP A 1105 -8.19 -14.02 16.01
N ILE A 1106 -9.13 -13.17 16.46
CA ILE A 1106 -10.17 -13.56 17.41
C ILE A 1106 -11.20 -14.48 16.76
N PRO A 1107 -11.89 -15.36 17.54
CA PRO A 1107 -12.95 -16.24 17.04
C PRO A 1107 -14.27 -15.49 16.79
N TYR A 1108 -14.23 -14.45 15.94
CA TYR A 1108 -15.40 -13.68 15.49
C TYR A 1108 -15.11 -12.98 14.15
N TYR A 1109 -15.78 -13.37 13.06
CA TYR A 1109 -15.82 -12.56 11.84
C TYR A 1109 -16.92 -11.49 11.94
N SER A 1110 -16.67 -10.31 11.35
CA SER A 1110 -17.67 -9.25 11.12
C SER A 1110 -18.90 -9.74 10.31
N THR A 1111 -20.04 -9.07 10.41
CA THR A 1111 -21.32 -9.54 9.84
C THR A 1111 -21.27 -9.69 8.33
N ILE A 1112 -20.67 -8.73 7.60
CA ILE A 1112 -20.47 -8.85 6.15
C ILE A 1112 -19.57 -10.04 5.78
N SER A 1113 -18.55 -10.33 6.60
CA SER A 1113 -17.68 -11.49 6.44
C SER A 1113 -18.43 -12.80 6.64
N ARG A 1114 -19.29 -12.90 7.67
CA ARG A 1114 -20.17 -14.06 7.88
C ARG A 1114 -21.18 -14.22 6.73
N GLU A 1115 -21.71 -13.12 6.21
CA GLU A 1115 -22.61 -13.11 5.05
C GLU A 1115 -21.91 -13.64 3.78
N SER A 1116 -20.69 -13.16 3.49
CA SER A 1116 -19.88 -13.60 2.34
C SER A 1116 -19.48 -15.09 2.44
N ILE A 1117 -19.00 -15.53 3.61
CA ILE A 1117 -18.71 -16.95 3.85
C ILE A 1117 -19.97 -17.81 3.63
N VAL A 1118 -21.14 -17.40 4.13
CA VAL A 1118 -22.39 -18.16 3.94
C VAL A 1118 -22.85 -18.16 2.48
N LYS A 1119 -22.70 -17.05 1.73
CA LYS A 1119 -22.91 -17.03 0.27
C LYS A 1119 -22.03 -18.07 -0.43
N ARG A 1120 -20.75 -18.17 -0.07
CA ARG A 1120 -19.79 -19.11 -0.67
C ARG A 1120 -20.08 -20.57 -0.29
N ILE A 1121 -20.40 -20.85 0.97
CA ILE A 1121 -20.87 -22.19 1.42
C ILE A 1121 -22.08 -22.62 0.61
N LYS A 1122 -23.08 -21.74 0.43
CA LYS A 1122 -24.29 -22.06 -0.36
C LYS A 1122 -23.96 -22.34 -1.83
N ALA A 1123 -23.13 -21.49 -2.46
CA ALA A 1123 -22.68 -21.69 -3.83
C ALA A 1123 -21.98 -23.04 -4.04
N TYR A 1124 -20.97 -23.36 -3.23
CA TYR A 1124 -20.19 -24.61 -3.37
C TYR A 1124 -21.03 -25.85 -3.02
N ALA A 1125 -21.98 -25.72 -2.08
CA ALA A 1125 -22.94 -26.76 -1.75
C ALA A 1125 -23.99 -27.04 -2.85
N GLY A 1126 -24.12 -26.16 -3.85
CA GLY A 1126 -25.16 -26.25 -4.89
C GLY A 1126 -26.53 -25.81 -4.40
N GLU A 1127 -26.58 -24.81 -3.52
CA GLU A 1127 -27.79 -24.28 -2.89
C GLU A 1127 -27.92 -22.76 -3.11
N THR A 1128 -29.16 -22.27 -3.21
CA THR A 1128 -29.42 -20.83 -3.39
C THR A 1128 -29.23 -20.06 -2.08
N TYR A 1129 -28.58 -18.90 -2.15
CA TYR A 1129 -28.50 -17.95 -1.03
C TYR A 1129 -29.83 -17.19 -0.84
N SER A 1130 -30.17 -16.88 0.41
CA SER A 1130 -31.34 -16.12 0.84
C SER A 1130 -30.93 -15.28 2.04
N PHE A 1131 -31.18 -13.95 1.99
CA PHE A 1131 -30.80 -13.05 3.08
C PHE A 1131 -31.52 -13.41 4.38
N GLU A 1132 -32.82 -13.70 4.31
CA GLU A 1132 -33.61 -14.11 5.49
C GLU A 1132 -33.16 -15.46 6.07
N ASP A 1133 -32.68 -16.40 5.23
CA ASP A 1133 -32.07 -17.65 5.75
C ASP A 1133 -30.66 -17.44 6.29
N PHE A 1134 -29.91 -16.42 5.85
CA PHE A 1134 -28.71 -15.98 6.54
C PHE A 1134 -29.08 -15.41 7.92
N VAL A 1135 -29.94 -14.39 8.00
CA VAL A 1135 -30.37 -13.76 9.27
C VAL A 1135 -30.88 -14.79 10.29
N LYS A 1136 -31.66 -15.77 9.84
CA LYS A 1136 -32.24 -16.84 10.68
C LYS A 1136 -31.21 -17.82 11.25
N ASN A 1137 -30.04 -17.97 10.62
CA ASN A 1137 -28.99 -18.90 11.05
C ASN A 1137 -27.73 -18.20 11.57
N ASP A 1138 -27.59 -16.88 11.34
CA ASP A 1138 -26.48 -16.08 11.82
C ASP A 1138 -26.47 -16.00 13.36
N LYS A 1139 -25.26 -16.04 13.94
CA LYS A 1139 -25.05 -15.98 15.39
C LYS A 1139 -23.93 -15.02 15.72
N ARG A 1140 -24.28 -13.98 16.47
CA ARG A 1140 -23.35 -12.94 16.93
C ARG A 1140 -22.55 -13.36 18.19
N ASP A 1141 -22.55 -14.65 18.54
CA ASP A 1141 -21.95 -15.21 19.75
C ASP A 1141 -20.42 -15.37 19.63
N ALA A 1142 -19.68 -14.29 19.88
CA ALA A 1142 -18.25 -14.35 20.19
C ALA A 1142 -18.04 -15.04 21.57
N GLY A 1143 -17.94 -16.37 21.54
CA GLY A 1143 -18.02 -17.24 22.73
C GLY A 1143 -17.01 -16.92 23.84
N ILE A 1144 -17.48 -16.27 24.92
CA ILE A 1144 -16.77 -15.87 26.16
C ILE A 1144 -15.26 -15.59 25.97
N VAL A 1145 -14.93 -14.70 25.04
CA VAL A 1145 -13.62 -14.03 25.07
C VAL A 1145 -13.67 -12.95 26.15
N GLN A 1146 -12.90 -13.09 27.23
CA GLN A 1146 -12.71 -11.98 28.17
C GLN A 1146 -11.92 -10.87 27.47
N SER A 1147 -12.60 -9.81 27.05
CA SER A 1147 -12.01 -8.68 26.34
C SER A 1147 -11.09 -7.83 27.23
N ARG A 1148 -9.89 -8.35 27.53
CA ARG A 1148 -8.80 -7.63 28.22
C ARG A 1148 -8.09 -6.60 27.31
N ALA A 1149 -8.86 -5.77 26.62
CA ALA A 1149 -8.41 -4.51 26.05
C ALA A 1149 -9.64 -3.63 25.74
N PHE A 1150 -9.56 -2.34 26.12
CA PHE A 1150 -10.57 -1.27 26.06
C PHE A 1150 -11.37 -0.97 27.34
N GLY A 1151 -10.63 -0.64 28.41
CA GLY A 1151 -11.19 -0.01 29.61
C GLY A 1151 -10.21 0.01 30.79
N GLY A 1152 -9.44 1.09 30.94
CA GLY A 1152 -8.51 1.27 32.06
C GLY A 1152 -7.32 2.17 31.72
N ASN A 1153 -6.89 3.03 32.65
CA ASN A 1153 -5.67 3.82 32.49
C ASN A 1153 -4.43 2.92 32.66
N GLY A 1154 -3.62 2.81 31.62
CA GLY A 1154 -2.23 2.34 31.71
C GLY A 1154 -2.07 0.84 31.89
N ASP A 1155 -1.93 0.14 30.76
CA ASP A 1155 -1.05 -1.03 30.69
C ASP A 1155 -0.17 -0.89 29.44
N GLN A 1156 1.09 -1.33 29.52
CA GLN A 1156 2.04 -1.25 28.42
C GLN A 1156 2.63 -2.63 28.11
N ARG A 1157 2.40 -3.07 26.86
CA ARG A 1157 2.95 -4.28 26.22
C ARG A 1157 2.34 -5.60 26.68
N THR A 1158 1.69 -6.28 25.73
CA THR A 1158 1.95 -7.70 25.48
C THR A 1158 2.36 -7.87 24.00
N SER A 1159 2.98 -8.99 23.66
CA SER A 1159 3.79 -9.16 22.44
C SER A 1159 2.99 -9.41 21.16
N GLY A 1160 3.44 -8.84 20.04
CA GLY A 1160 3.07 -9.26 18.68
C GLY A 1160 2.68 -8.08 17.79
N THR A 1161 1.57 -7.42 18.13
CA THR A 1161 0.88 -6.51 17.21
C THR A 1161 1.31 -5.05 17.37
N TYR A 1162 2.04 -4.53 16.37
CA TYR A 1162 2.26 -3.09 16.16
C TYR A 1162 0.99 -2.43 15.58
N GLN A 1163 -0.17 -2.66 16.19
CA GLN A 1163 -1.46 -2.26 15.63
C GLN A 1163 -1.99 -0.97 16.27
N HIS A 1164 -2.34 -0.01 15.42
CA HIS A 1164 -3.12 1.17 15.81
C HIS A 1164 -4.59 0.78 15.98
N ALA A 1165 -5.33 1.51 16.82
CA ALA A 1165 -6.78 1.34 16.92
C ALA A 1165 -7.48 1.96 15.69
N PRO A 1166 -8.59 1.37 15.21
CA PRO A 1166 -9.43 1.96 14.16
C PRO A 1166 -10.04 3.29 14.63
N ILE A 1167 -10.35 4.17 13.67
CA ILE A 1167 -10.90 5.50 13.95
C ILE A 1167 -12.44 5.45 13.83
N PHE A 1168 -13.08 5.69 14.98
CA PHE A 1168 -14.52 5.52 15.17
C PHE A 1168 -15.33 6.74 14.69
N HIS A 1169 -15.64 6.83 13.40
CA HIS A 1169 -16.55 7.82 12.82
C HIS A 1169 -18.03 7.53 13.13
N LYS A 1170 -18.42 7.61 14.40
CA LYS A 1170 -19.73 7.10 14.83
C LYS A 1170 -20.94 7.87 14.26
N GLY A 1171 -21.91 7.10 13.76
CA GLY A 1171 -23.31 7.50 13.61
C GLY A 1171 -24.28 6.83 14.62
N SER A 1172 -23.95 5.64 15.16
CA SER A 1172 -24.87 4.83 15.99
C SER A 1172 -24.64 4.91 17.53
N PRO A 1173 -25.70 5.10 18.38
CA PRO A 1173 -25.55 5.57 19.77
C PRO A 1173 -25.79 4.55 20.91
N LEU A 1174 -25.24 3.32 20.87
CA LEU A 1174 -25.51 2.30 21.90
C LEU A 1174 -24.33 1.94 22.83
N LYS A 1175 -24.22 2.66 23.97
CA LYS A 1175 -23.76 2.05 25.24
C LYS A 1175 -24.17 2.77 26.55
N MET A 1176 -25.35 3.40 26.59
CA MET A 1176 -25.99 3.72 27.88
C MET A 1176 -26.58 2.46 28.53
N ALA A 1177 -25.74 1.70 29.24
CA ALA A 1177 -26.14 0.46 29.93
C ALA A 1177 -25.85 0.50 31.44
N LYS A 1178 -26.90 0.78 32.23
CA LYS A 1178 -27.05 0.44 33.67
C LYS A 1178 -26.03 1.02 34.67
N VAL A 1179 -26.21 2.28 35.06
CA VAL A 1179 -25.81 2.78 36.40
C VAL A 1179 -27.05 2.83 37.31
N ARG A 1180 -27.41 1.65 37.83
CA ARG A 1180 -28.48 1.25 38.80
C ARG A 1180 -28.75 -0.21 38.44
N LYS A 1181 -28.56 -1.23 39.28
CA LYS A 1181 -28.48 -1.32 40.75
C LYS A 1181 -27.43 -2.39 41.14
N HIS A 1182 -27.04 -2.64 42.39
CA HIS A 1182 -27.16 -1.99 43.72
C HIS A 1182 -28.45 -1.21 44.06
N ARG A 1183 -29.37 -1.73 44.90
CA ARG A 1183 -29.57 -3.16 45.25
C ARG A 1183 -30.06 -3.95 44.05
#